data_AF-A0ABD2Q869-F1
#
_entry.id   AF-A0ABD2Q869-F1
#
_cell.length_a   1.000
_cell.length_b   1.000
_cell.length_c   1.000
_cell.angle_alpha   90.00
_cell.angle_beta   90.00
_cell.angle_gamma   90.00
#
_symmetry.space_group_name_H-M   'P 1'
#
loop_
_entity.id
_entity.type
_entity.pdbx_description
1 polymer ?
#
loop_
_entity_poly.entity_id
_entity_poly.type
_entity_poly.pdbx_seq_one_letter_code
_entity_poly.pdbx_strand_id
1 'polypeptide(L)'
;MQRNRELSSFILTKVSWKGSYKRILTVGTEGITTYNRETLKITNQWPYSDVLEVKPDLSPPKGQKETPRFTIVVREPSRKRYELVLMTEYRVDALTSLLNFRHLFAERPARHLRTSAVKISWSGDENDNIVLEVGENSINQIDLPSNRRIAFYAFKDLQSLAPISDVSDGLAIIHGGFGRIHMFRCPNTEIFINTVIETARNNVGISINKARATNLNYCREHRLGSSFTEESLISQAEFVVEKFAPYRHGQHGAMKQRILCISDFLLIERDPTSYRPICGQPLCEISCVVRDRNEPQKFVIEYARGKVHTYFSTNRDALLASLLDGVRASGNQDVSVQSHGLLRALRQLPVTRPTPEDVESQHLKFLRQPPEGISFAAVVARFNANIAYSGLLHAVTQDTRQSLIVRARQGVFAENKEKLIKDAITSLLVPRPGGITNTQAAPTSEMLASNQMAKLQARHNHITELEAQFQALRRLVASKAGFQAFTQLPGMQINLGKAVMHALSLQDDSLTYVVMEAVNALMQPMHENPNIRQEQLNKTSILSSENFIGYLVNIFALNALRNTGSLVVSSLLDFLTFAICMPFSETSDGAQFDSILKLVSKRGRALFKLFDNPSMTIVKGAGLVMRSLIDECDEEHASQLKMLSLTEGAFLQHLLYALFVRSNDTRNLACRQLSRQLIALWSFNNPEAMDLLNRIFPKGLVAYLESTVKPNVISRNHLENRDNMKLAEDHFNEIQAKRNETLYVLEDKINSLLSHWRTRYGVPLK
;
A
#
# COMPACT_ATOMS: atom_id res chain seq x y z
N MET A 1 15.09 1.97 -31.65
CA MET A 1 14.40 1.87 -30.34
C MET A 1 14.12 0.44 -29.88
N GLN A 2 14.79 -0.60 -30.40
CA GLN A 2 14.56 -1.98 -29.95
C GLN A 2 15.02 -2.24 -28.50
N ARG A 3 15.88 -1.39 -27.93
CA ARG A 3 16.35 -1.48 -26.53
C ARG A 3 15.61 -0.49 -25.60
N ASN A 4 14.58 0.19 -26.08
CA ASN A 4 13.82 1.15 -25.28
C ASN A 4 13.06 0.43 -24.17
N ARG A 5 13.38 0.75 -22.91
CA ARG A 5 12.65 0.27 -21.74
C ARG A 5 11.75 1.39 -21.21
N GLU A 6 10.46 1.12 -21.08
CA GLU A 6 9.51 2.07 -20.50
C GLU A 6 9.76 2.26 -19.00
N LEU A 7 9.63 3.51 -18.53
CA LEU A 7 9.91 3.91 -17.15
C LEU A 7 8.67 4.50 -16.46
N SER A 8 7.86 5.25 -17.20
CA SER A 8 6.61 5.84 -16.69
C SER A 8 5.54 5.93 -17.78
N SER A 9 4.28 5.89 -17.37
CA SER A 9 3.12 5.95 -18.27
C SER A 9 2.07 6.96 -17.77
N PHE A 10 1.39 7.63 -18.71
CA PHE A 10 0.38 8.65 -18.44
C PHE A 10 -0.80 8.53 -19.40
N ILE A 11 -2.02 8.45 -18.86
CA ILE A 11 -3.24 8.60 -19.66
C ILE A 11 -3.45 10.06 -20.02
N LEU A 12 -3.76 10.31 -21.29
CA LEU A 12 -3.95 11.65 -21.83
C LEU A 12 -4.88 11.64 -23.04
N THR A 13 -5.26 12.84 -23.48
CA THR A 13 -5.98 13.07 -24.73
C THR A 13 -5.05 13.74 -25.73
N LYS A 14 -4.81 13.10 -26.88
CA LYS A 14 -4.12 13.71 -28.02
C LYS A 14 -5.13 14.51 -28.83
N VAL A 15 -4.87 15.79 -29.02
CA VAL A 15 -5.68 16.68 -29.87
C VAL A 15 -5.08 16.71 -31.27
N SER A 16 -5.92 16.57 -32.29
CA SER A 16 -5.51 16.65 -33.69
C SER A 16 -6.62 17.24 -34.54
N TRP A 17 -6.31 17.62 -35.78
CA TRP A 17 -7.30 18.11 -36.74
C TRP A 17 -8.41 17.09 -37.06
N LYS A 18 -8.13 15.78 -36.93
CA LYS A 18 -9.11 14.70 -37.12
C LYS A 18 -10.02 14.47 -35.90
N GLY A 19 -9.73 15.14 -34.77
CA GLY A 19 -10.42 14.97 -33.51
C GLY A 19 -9.49 14.70 -32.33
N SER A 20 -10.11 14.46 -31.17
CA SER A 20 -9.44 14.19 -29.90
C SER A 20 -9.50 12.71 -29.56
N TYR A 21 -8.37 12.12 -29.17
CA TYR A 21 -8.28 10.68 -28.90
C TYR A 21 -7.60 10.39 -27.56
N LYS A 22 -8.21 9.52 -26.74
CA LYS A 22 -7.54 9.00 -25.54
C LYS A 22 -6.36 8.10 -25.93
N ARG A 23 -5.20 8.35 -25.34
CA ARG A 23 -3.94 7.62 -25.57
C ARG A 23 -3.21 7.43 -24.25
N ILE A 24 -2.29 6.47 -24.24
CA ILE A 24 -1.33 6.29 -23.16
C ILE A 24 0.03 6.76 -23.69
N LEU A 25 0.62 7.76 -23.04
CA LEU A 25 1.98 8.21 -23.32
C LEU A 25 2.94 7.52 -22.36
N THR A 26 4.01 6.96 -22.90
CA THR A 26 5.09 6.36 -22.12
C THR A 26 6.39 7.11 -22.36
N VAL A 27 7.19 7.23 -21.29
CA VAL A 27 8.54 7.77 -21.31
C VAL A 27 9.49 6.61 -21.04
N GLY A 28 10.39 6.34 -21.98
CA GLY A 28 11.35 5.23 -21.90
C GLY A 28 12.80 5.69 -21.82
N THR A 29 13.74 4.75 -21.89
CA THR A 29 15.18 5.04 -21.83
C THR A 29 15.74 5.66 -23.13
N GLU A 30 15.12 5.40 -24.28
CA GLU A 30 15.59 5.85 -25.60
C GLU A 30 14.63 6.82 -26.31
N GLY A 31 13.38 6.93 -25.85
CA GLY A 31 12.39 7.79 -26.48
C GLY A 31 11.01 7.72 -25.84
N ILE A 32 10.04 8.30 -26.54
CA ILE A 32 8.63 8.37 -26.12
C ILE A 32 7.75 7.52 -27.05
N THR A 33 6.75 6.85 -26.47
CA THR A 33 5.82 6.01 -27.25
C THR A 33 4.38 6.33 -26.85
N THR A 34 3.49 6.41 -27.83
CA THR A 34 2.04 6.58 -27.60
C THR A 34 1.28 5.34 -28.02
N TYR A 35 0.39 4.86 -27.15
CA TYR A 35 -0.41 3.66 -27.36
C TYR A 35 -1.88 3.97 -27.53
N ASN A 36 -2.56 3.15 -28.34
CA ASN A 36 -4.01 3.11 -28.34
C ASN A 36 -4.46 2.63 -26.96
N ARG A 37 -5.41 3.36 -26.36
CA ARG A 37 -5.91 3.04 -25.02
C ARG A 37 -6.47 1.62 -24.98
N GLU A 38 -7.35 1.25 -25.91
CA GLU A 38 -8.13 0.00 -25.88
C GLU A 38 -7.31 -1.20 -26.33
N THR A 39 -6.53 -1.06 -27.40
CA THR A 39 -5.80 -2.22 -27.97
C THR A 39 -4.39 -2.38 -27.43
N LEU A 40 -3.86 -1.37 -26.73
CA LEU A 40 -2.45 -1.29 -26.31
C LEU A 40 -1.44 -1.42 -27.47
N LYS A 41 -1.88 -1.25 -28.73
CA LYS A 41 -1.00 -1.21 -29.89
C LYS A 41 -0.29 0.14 -29.95
N ILE A 42 0.98 0.13 -30.35
CA ILE A 42 1.76 1.34 -30.60
C ILE A 42 1.08 2.15 -31.70
N THR A 43 0.81 3.43 -31.43
CA THR A 43 0.28 4.37 -32.41
C THR A 43 1.37 5.24 -33.01
N ASN A 44 2.32 5.71 -32.20
CA ASN A 44 3.48 6.45 -32.66
C ASN A 44 4.65 6.24 -31.68
N GLN A 45 5.88 6.35 -32.18
CA GLN A 45 7.09 6.22 -31.38
C GLN A 45 8.17 7.18 -31.91
N TRP A 46 8.83 7.91 -31.01
CA TRP A 46 9.86 8.89 -31.36
C TRP A 46 11.09 8.74 -30.46
N PRO A 47 12.31 8.61 -31.03
CA PRO A 47 13.53 8.61 -30.24
C PRO A 47 13.78 10.02 -29.72
N TYR A 48 14.53 10.15 -28.63
CA TYR A 48 14.83 11.48 -28.10
C TYR A 48 15.57 12.38 -29.10
N SER A 49 16.37 11.80 -30.01
CA SER A 49 17.03 12.51 -31.10
C SER A 49 16.08 13.21 -32.09
N ASP A 50 14.80 12.85 -32.08
CA ASP A 50 13.76 13.48 -32.90
C ASP A 50 12.86 14.41 -32.09
N VAL A 51 12.94 14.39 -30.75
CA VAL A 51 12.22 15.32 -29.89
C VAL A 51 13.01 16.63 -29.84
N LEU A 52 12.42 17.69 -30.39
CA LEU A 52 13.03 19.02 -30.44
C LEU A 52 12.77 19.75 -29.12
N GLU A 53 11.52 19.74 -28.67
CA GLU A 53 11.10 20.55 -27.54
C GLU A 53 9.87 19.97 -26.85
N VAL A 54 9.75 20.20 -25.54
CA VAL A 54 8.56 19.89 -24.74
C VAL A 54 8.25 21.10 -23.89
N LYS A 55 7.02 21.62 -23.96
CA LYS A 55 6.61 22.84 -23.25
C LYS A 55 5.19 22.74 -22.68
N PRO A 56 4.93 23.29 -21.49
CA PRO A 56 3.58 23.49 -21.00
C PRO A 56 2.87 24.55 -21.84
N ASP A 57 1.58 24.35 -22.10
CA ASP A 57 0.74 25.45 -22.57
C ASP A 57 0.26 26.25 -21.35
N LEU A 58 0.63 27.53 -21.27
CA LEU A 58 0.29 28.43 -20.18
C LEU A 58 -0.93 29.31 -20.52
N SER A 59 -1.55 29.13 -21.69
CA SER A 59 -2.64 29.94 -22.19
C SER A 59 -3.99 29.26 -21.88
N PRO A 60 -4.69 29.58 -20.77
CA PRO A 60 -6.03 29.05 -20.57
C PRO A 60 -6.99 29.66 -21.60
N PRO A 61 -7.80 28.85 -22.34
CA PRO A 61 -8.92 29.40 -23.09
C PRO A 61 -9.89 30.09 -22.14
N LYS A 62 -10.37 31.28 -22.50
CA LYS A 62 -11.29 32.05 -21.66
C LYS A 62 -12.59 31.27 -21.45
N GLY A 63 -12.93 30.95 -20.19
CA GLY A 63 -14.32 30.68 -19.79
C GLY A 63 -14.71 29.26 -19.31
N GLN A 64 -13.82 28.27 -19.24
CA GLN A 64 -14.12 26.96 -18.62
C GLN A 64 -12.92 26.37 -17.86
N LYS A 65 -13.19 25.49 -16.87
CA LYS A 65 -12.17 24.62 -16.24
C LYS A 65 -11.69 23.59 -17.26
N GLU A 66 -10.84 23.99 -18.19
CA GLU A 66 -10.25 23.06 -19.16
C GLU A 66 -9.05 22.29 -18.57
N THR A 67 -8.92 21.03 -18.99
CA THR A 67 -7.80 20.15 -18.63
C THR A 67 -6.45 20.75 -19.08
N PRO A 68 -5.41 20.78 -18.22
CA PRO A 68 -4.09 21.32 -18.58
C PRO A 68 -3.51 20.70 -19.85
N ARG A 69 -2.87 21.53 -20.68
CA ARG A 69 -2.28 21.11 -21.97
C ARG A 69 -0.77 21.30 -21.98
N PHE A 70 -0.11 20.51 -22.81
CA PHE A 70 1.31 20.65 -23.12
C PHE A 70 1.58 20.16 -24.55
N THR A 71 2.68 20.63 -25.10
CA THR A 71 3.10 20.35 -26.45
C THR A 71 4.41 19.56 -26.45
N ILE A 72 4.50 18.58 -27.35
CA ILE A 72 5.76 17.95 -27.74
C ILE A 72 6.01 18.29 -29.22
N VAL A 73 7.12 18.96 -29.51
CA VAL A 73 7.55 19.26 -30.87
C VAL A 73 8.55 18.19 -31.30
N VAL A 74 8.22 17.46 -32.36
CA VAL A 74 9.06 16.40 -32.94
C VAL A 74 9.46 16.74 -34.36
N ARG A 75 10.60 16.20 -34.78
CA ARG A 75 11.09 16.25 -36.17
C ARG A 75 10.56 15.02 -36.91
N GLU A 76 9.80 15.25 -37.98
CA GLU A 76 9.39 14.18 -38.88
C GLU A 76 10.52 13.73 -39.83
N PRO A 77 10.41 12.54 -40.46
CA PRO A 77 11.35 12.10 -41.49
C PRO A 77 11.49 13.10 -42.65
N SER A 78 10.44 13.87 -42.93
CA SER A 78 10.39 14.96 -43.90
C SER A 78 11.20 16.22 -43.48
N ARG A 79 11.87 16.17 -42.32
CA ARG A 79 12.52 17.30 -41.62
C ARG A 79 11.58 18.44 -41.19
N LYS A 80 10.26 18.27 -41.34
CA LYS A 80 9.28 19.23 -40.87
C LYS A 80 9.11 19.12 -39.34
N ARG A 81 8.82 20.25 -38.71
CA ARG A 81 8.42 20.32 -37.31
C ARG A 81 6.95 19.90 -37.21
N TYR A 82 6.67 18.92 -36.36
CA TYR A 82 5.31 18.47 -36.07
C TYR A 82 4.99 18.68 -34.60
N GLU A 83 3.87 19.33 -34.35
CA GLU A 83 3.43 19.71 -33.01
C GLU A 83 2.37 18.73 -32.49
N LEU A 84 2.68 18.06 -31.39
CA LEU A 84 1.76 17.16 -30.67
C LEU A 84 1.15 17.91 -29.49
N VAL A 85 -0.13 18.27 -29.61
CA VAL A 85 -0.90 18.87 -28.51
C VAL A 85 -1.53 17.78 -27.66
N LEU A 86 -1.18 17.74 -26.38
CA LEU A 86 -1.59 16.71 -25.42
C LEU A 86 -2.28 17.34 -24.21
N MET A 87 -3.35 16.73 -23.72
CA MET A 87 -4.13 17.21 -22.58
C MET A 87 -4.20 16.16 -21.48
N THR A 88 -3.86 16.53 -20.24
CA THR A 88 -3.95 15.65 -19.07
C THR A 88 -3.92 16.45 -17.78
N GLU A 89 -4.67 16.01 -16.77
CA GLU A 89 -4.63 16.58 -15.42
C GLU A 89 -3.26 16.37 -14.75
N TYR A 90 -2.47 15.41 -15.24
CA TYR A 90 -1.16 15.04 -14.70
C TYR A 90 -0.02 15.67 -15.49
N ARG A 91 -0.25 16.84 -16.13
CA ARG A 91 0.71 17.53 -16.99
C ARG A 91 2.07 17.70 -16.31
N VAL A 92 2.06 18.12 -15.04
CA VAL A 92 3.26 18.36 -14.24
C VAL A 92 4.11 17.09 -14.11
N ASP A 93 3.49 15.95 -13.81
CA ASP A 93 4.20 14.66 -13.70
C ASP A 93 4.72 14.17 -15.05
N ALA A 94 3.94 14.31 -16.12
CA ALA A 94 4.33 13.93 -17.47
C ALA A 94 5.54 14.76 -17.96
N LEU A 95 5.46 16.09 -17.83
CA LEU A 95 6.56 17.01 -18.17
C LEU A 95 7.80 16.73 -17.33
N THR A 96 7.65 16.53 -16.02
CA THR A 96 8.77 16.19 -15.15
C THR A 96 9.46 14.90 -15.61
N SER A 97 8.70 13.87 -16.00
CA SER A 97 9.26 12.61 -16.49
C SER A 97 9.98 12.78 -17.83
N LEU A 98 9.38 13.50 -18.78
CA LEU A 98 9.97 13.79 -20.10
C LEU A 98 11.30 14.56 -19.97
N LEU A 99 11.32 15.59 -19.13
CA LEU A 99 12.46 16.49 -18.98
C LEU A 99 13.65 15.84 -18.25
N ASN A 100 13.48 14.70 -17.58
CA ASN A 100 14.62 13.90 -17.09
C ASN A 100 15.57 13.48 -18.23
N PHE A 101 15.05 13.37 -19.46
CA PHE A 101 15.78 12.99 -20.67
C PHE A 101 16.09 14.18 -21.57
N ARG A 102 15.93 15.41 -21.08
CA ARG A 102 16.17 16.64 -21.87
C ARG A 102 17.58 16.72 -22.49
N HIS A 103 18.57 16.08 -21.86
CA HIS A 103 19.94 15.98 -22.35
C HIS A 103 20.09 15.08 -23.60
N LEU A 104 19.10 14.25 -23.92
CA LEU A 104 19.07 13.38 -25.11
C LEU A 104 18.27 13.97 -26.28
N PHE A 105 17.65 15.13 -26.08
CA PHE A 105 16.80 15.75 -27.11
C PHE A 105 17.66 16.26 -28.29
N ALA A 106 17.00 16.43 -29.44
CA ALA A 106 17.64 16.87 -30.68
C ALA A 106 18.31 18.25 -30.57
N GLU A 107 17.67 19.17 -29.85
CA GLU A 107 18.17 20.52 -29.60
C GLU A 107 18.92 20.57 -28.27
N ARG A 108 20.13 21.13 -28.24
CA ARG A 108 20.92 21.20 -27.01
C ARG A 108 20.23 22.11 -25.97
N PRO A 109 20.24 21.75 -24.68
CA PRO A 109 19.71 22.61 -23.63
C PRO A 109 20.53 23.89 -23.51
N ALA A 110 19.90 24.97 -23.05
CA ALA A 110 20.61 26.18 -22.65
C ALA A 110 21.56 25.86 -21.49
N ARG A 111 22.58 26.71 -21.28
CA ARG A 111 23.47 26.54 -20.13
C ARG A 111 22.68 26.73 -18.84
N HIS A 112 22.70 25.71 -17.98
CA HIS A 112 22.07 25.76 -16.66
C HIS A 112 22.81 26.74 -15.74
N LEU A 113 22.05 27.46 -14.91
CA LEU A 113 22.64 28.25 -13.84
C LEU A 113 23.28 27.29 -12.82
N ARG A 114 24.58 27.46 -12.58
CA ARG A 114 25.34 26.70 -11.59
C ARG A 114 25.96 27.67 -10.59
N THR A 115 25.72 27.43 -9.32
CA THR A 115 26.24 28.25 -8.23
C THR A 115 26.96 27.36 -7.23
N SER A 116 28.19 27.74 -6.86
CA SER A 116 28.91 27.09 -5.76
C SER A 116 28.10 27.28 -4.47
N ALA A 117 27.93 26.23 -3.68
CA ALA A 117 27.10 26.28 -2.49
C ALA A 117 27.69 25.46 -1.36
N VAL A 118 27.46 25.92 -0.13
CA VAL A 118 27.82 25.20 1.08
C VAL A 118 26.56 24.57 1.66
N LYS A 119 26.54 23.27 1.87
CA LYS A 119 25.41 22.64 2.58
C LYS A 119 25.59 22.78 4.07
N ILE A 120 24.61 23.41 4.72
CA ILE A 120 24.55 23.52 6.17
C ILE A 120 23.89 22.24 6.69
N SER A 121 24.67 21.35 7.29
CA SER A 121 24.14 20.12 7.89
C SER A 121 23.40 20.40 9.20
N TRP A 122 22.71 19.38 9.73
CA TRP A 122 22.02 19.51 11.02
C TRP A 122 22.95 19.45 12.22
N SER A 123 24.12 18.81 12.10
CA SER A 123 25.17 18.83 13.14
C SER A 123 25.91 20.16 13.20
N GLY A 124 25.70 21.04 12.21
CA GLY A 124 26.49 22.26 12.03
C GLY A 124 27.70 22.07 11.14
N ASP A 125 28.02 20.82 10.73
CA ASP A 125 29.06 20.55 9.74
C ASP A 125 28.70 21.21 8.42
N GLU A 126 29.68 21.85 7.80
CA GLU A 126 29.55 22.49 6.52
C GLU A 126 30.25 21.65 5.45
N ASN A 127 29.58 21.45 4.31
CA ASN A 127 30.19 20.80 3.17
C ASN A 127 30.29 21.80 2.02
N ASP A 128 31.51 22.20 1.73
CA ASP A 128 31.83 23.26 0.75
C ASP A 128 32.02 22.70 -0.67
N ASN A 129 31.99 21.38 -0.83
CA ASN A 129 32.26 20.69 -2.09
C ASN A 129 30.98 20.51 -2.94
N ILE A 130 30.06 21.48 -2.93
CA ILE A 130 28.75 21.33 -3.56
C ILE A 130 28.48 22.44 -4.58
N VAL A 131 27.82 22.08 -5.67
CA VAL A 131 27.20 23.01 -6.61
C VAL A 131 25.69 22.79 -6.63
N LEU A 132 24.94 23.88 -6.54
CA LEU A 132 23.52 23.89 -6.86
C LEU A 132 23.35 24.27 -8.33
N GLU A 133 22.66 23.42 -9.07
CA GLU A 133 22.35 23.61 -10.48
C GLU A 133 20.83 23.70 -10.67
N VAL A 134 20.39 24.75 -11.37
CA VAL A 134 18.99 24.87 -11.82
C VAL A 134 18.83 24.07 -13.11
N GLY A 135 18.35 22.84 -12.98
CA GLY A 135 18.05 21.97 -14.10
C GLY A 135 16.67 22.25 -14.70
N GLU A 136 16.30 21.42 -15.67
CA GLU A 136 15.11 21.62 -16.50
C GLU A 136 13.80 21.40 -15.75
N ASN A 137 13.83 20.54 -14.73
CA ASN A 137 12.68 20.12 -13.94
C ASN A 137 12.97 20.03 -12.44
N SER A 138 14.15 20.51 -12.01
CA SER A 138 14.66 20.26 -10.66
C SER A 138 15.79 21.22 -10.26
N ILE A 139 16.03 21.30 -8.96
CA ILE A 139 17.31 21.77 -8.42
C ILE A 139 18.19 20.53 -8.16
N ASN A 140 19.39 20.49 -8.75
CA ASN A 140 20.35 19.41 -8.57
C ASN A 140 21.41 19.82 -7.55
N GLN A 141 21.67 18.96 -6.57
CA GLN A 141 22.85 19.06 -5.71
C GLN A 141 23.96 18.19 -6.31
N ILE A 142 25.04 18.80 -6.75
CA ILE A 142 26.18 18.13 -7.40
C ILE A 142 27.37 18.15 -6.45
N ASP A 143 28.02 17.00 -6.27
CA ASP A 143 29.30 16.89 -5.59
C ASP A 143 30.43 17.35 -6.54
N LEU A 144 31.21 18.35 -6.12
CA LEU A 144 32.28 18.94 -6.94
C LEU A 144 33.38 17.94 -7.31
N PRO A 145 33.97 17.18 -6.37
CA PRO A 145 35.04 16.23 -6.68
C PRO A 145 34.61 15.14 -7.67
N SER A 146 33.41 14.56 -7.50
CA SER A 146 32.97 13.46 -8.34
C SER A 146 32.10 13.89 -9.53
N ASN A 147 31.76 15.18 -9.65
CA ASN A 147 30.76 15.76 -10.56
C ASN A 147 29.45 14.94 -10.63
N ARG A 148 29.06 14.30 -9.52
CA ARG A 148 27.88 13.42 -9.45
C ARG A 148 26.74 14.16 -8.78
N ARG A 149 25.53 14.01 -9.32
CA ARG A 149 24.32 14.45 -8.64
C ARG A 149 24.05 13.60 -7.39
N ILE A 150 24.15 14.21 -6.21
CA ILE A 150 23.93 13.57 -4.89
C ILE A 150 22.55 13.86 -4.29
N ALA A 151 21.83 14.87 -4.80
CA ALA A 151 20.42 15.08 -4.50
C ALA A 151 19.67 15.70 -5.71
N PHE A 152 18.37 15.43 -5.78
CA PHE A 152 17.47 15.90 -6.82
C PHE A 152 16.20 16.43 -6.15
N TYR A 153 15.94 17.72 -6.31
CA TYR A 153 14.74 18.39 -5.78
C TYR A 153 13.83 18.73 -6.95
N ALA A 154 12.88 17.84 -7.25
CA ALA A 154 11.97 18.03 -8.37
C ALA A 154 11.12 19.28 -8.15
N PHE A 155 10.93 20.10 -9.18
CA PHE A 155 10.12 21.31 -9.09
C PHE A 155 8.69 20.99 -8.61
N LYS A 156 8.11 19.87 -9.08
CA LYS A 156 6.78 19.42 -8.67
C LYS A 156 6.62 19.12 -7.17
N ASP A 157 7.73 18.89 -6.46
CA ASP A 157 7.76 18.56 -5.03
C ASP A 157 8.32 19.71 -4.18
N LEU A 158 8.66 20.86 -4.80
CA LEU A 158 9.03 22.09 -4.10
C LEU A 158 7.78 22.81 -3.60
N GLN A 159 7.76 23.15 -2.32
CA GLN A 159 6.69 23.94 -1.72
C GLN A 159 7.02 25.43 -1.74
N SER A 160 8.24 25.77 -1.37
CA SER A 160 8.74 27.15 -1.40
C SER A 160 10.26 27.22 -1.32
N LEU A 161 10.79 28.39 -1.65
CA LEU A 161 12.18 28.79 -1.44
C LEU A 161 12.20 30.03 -0.54
N ALA A 162 13.08 30.07 0.46
CA ALA A 162 13.19 31.21 1.37
C ALA A 162 14.65 31.62 1.57
N PRO A 163 14.97 32.92 1.57
CA PRO A 163 16.23 33.40 2.11
C PRO A 163 16.33 33.13 3.62
N ILE A 164 17.54 32.89 4.13
CA ILE A 164 17.80 32.78 5.57
C ILE A 164 18.44 34.10 6.04
N SER A 165 17.74 34.89 6.84
CA SER A 165 18.08 36.30 7.13
C SER A 165 19.34 36.48 7.99
N ASP A 166 19.61 35.54 8.89
CA ASP A 166 20.75 35.55 9.83
C ASP A 166 21.96 34.74 9.33
N VAL A 167 21.93 34.30 8.06
CA VAL A 167 23.03 33.61 7.40
C VAL A 167 23.33 34.33 6.09
N SER A 168 24.56 34.84 5.94
CA SER A 168 25.00 35.43 4.66
C SER A 168 24.84 34.43 3.52
N ASP A 169 24.24 34.87 2.41
CA ASP A 169 23.87 34.03 1.27
C ASP A 169 22.99 32.83 1.63
N GLY A 170 22.23 32.90 2.71
CA GLY A 170 21.42 31.79 3.20
C GLY A 170 20.22 31.46 2.30
N LEU A 171 20.06 30.17 1.98
CA LEU A 171 18.96 29.61 1.18
C LEU A 171 18.34 28.41 1.90
N ALA A 172 17.03 28.44 2.09
CA ALA A 172 16.21 27.31 2.50
C ALA A 172 15.39 26.80 1.31
N ILE A 173 15.53 25.50 1.01
CA ILE A 173 14.71 24.77 0.05
C ILE A 173 13.69 23.93 0.82
N ILE A 174 12.40 24.28 0.72
CA ILE A 174 11.31 23.58 1.37
C ILE A 174 10.70 22.58 0.37
N HIS A 175 10.81 21.28 0.67
CA HIS A 175 10.61 20.20 -0.30
C HIS A 175 9.90 18.98 0.30
N GLY A 176 9.27 18.18 -0.56
CA GLY A 176 8.85 16.81 -0.26
C GLY A 176 7.37 16.65 0.12
N GLY A 177 6.59 17.73 0.07
CA GLY A 177 5.14 17.68 0.34
C GLY A 177 4.74 17.78 1.82
N PHE A 178 5.69 17.76 2.75
CA PHE A 178 5.45 17.84 4.21
C PHE A 178 6.36 18.86 4.91
N GLY A 179 6.92 19.83 4.19
CA GLY A 179 7.63 20.96 4.80
C GLY A 179 9.10 20.74 5.11
N ARG A 180 9.75 19.68 4.60
CA ARG A 180 11.14 19.40 4.93
C ARG A 180 12.07 20.50 4.43
N ILE A 181 12.94 20.98 5.30
CA ILE A 181 13.84 22.11 5.01
C ILE A 181 15.26 21.59 4.73
N HIS A 182 15.82 22.02 3.59
CA HIS A 182 17.23 21.84 3.26
C HIS A 182 17.93 23.21 3.21
N MET A 183 19.00 23.36 3.98
CA MET A 183 19.69 24.65 4.16
C MET A 183 21.02 24.67 3.41
N PHE A 184 21.29 25.80 2.77
CA PHE A 184 22.51 26.06 2.01
C PHE A 184 22.98 27.51 2.22
N ARG A 185 24.28 27.77 2.04
CA ARG A 185 24.77 29.08 1.60
C ARG A 185 24.97 29.04 0.10
N CYS A 186 24.36 29.97 -0.61
CA CYS A 186 24.30 30.04 -2.06
C CYS A 186 24.45 31.51 -2.49
N PRO A 187 25.62 31.93 -3.00
CA PRO A 187 25.82 33.28 -3.50
C PRO A 187 24.72 33.72 -4.47
N ASN A 188 24.37 35.00 -4.44
CA ASN A 188 23.30 35.57 -5.28
C ASN A 188 21.95 34.84 -5.10
N THR A 189 21.58 34.50 -3.86
CA THR A 189 20.35 33.76 -3.51
C THR A 189 19.11 34.26 -4.25
N GLU A 190 18.94 35.57 -4.38
CA GLU A 190 17.78 36.15 -5.06
C GLU A 190 17.70 35.80 -6.54
N ILE A 191 18.83 35.90 -7.25
CA ILE A 191 18.93 35.54 -8.67
C ILE A 191 18.63 34.05 -8.81
N PHE A 192 19.26 33.22 -7.96
CA PHE A 192 19.03 31.77 -7.97
C PHE A 192 17.56 31.41 -7.78
N ILE A 193 16.89 31.99 -6.77
CA ILE A 193 15.46 31.75 -6.51
C ILE A 193 14.61 32.17 -7.71
N ASN A 194 14.84 33.36 -8.28
CA ASN A 194 14.07 33.86 -9.41
C ASN A 194 14.25 32.97 -10.65
N THR A 195 15.48 32.52 -10.94
CA THR A 195 15.76 31.59 -12.03
C THR A 195 15.06 30.24 -11.84
N VAL A 196 15.02 29.70 -10.61
CA VAL A 196 14.26 28.47 -10.32
C VAL A 196 12.77 28.67 -10.59
N ILE A 197 12.17 29.76 -10.10
CA ILE A 197 10.75 30.06 -10.27
C ILE A 197 10.41 30.21 -11.76
N GLU A 198 11.22 30.95 -12.51
CA GLU A 198 11.05 31.15 -13.94
C GLU A 198 11.18 29.83 -14.72
N THR A 199 12.22 29.04 -14.43
CA THR A 199 12.45 27.75 -15.10
C THR A 199 11.32 26.76 -14.82
N ALA A 200 10.85 26.69 -13.57
CA ALA A 200 9.74 25.81 -13.20
C ALA A 200 8.43 26.19 -13.91
N ARG A 201 8.16 27.49 -14.07
CA ARG A 201 7.02 28.00 -14.82
C ARG A 201 7.14 27.69 -16.31
N ASN A 202 8.29 27.92 -16.91
CA ASN A 202 8.49 27.79 -18.35
C ASN A 202 8.56 26.33 -18.81
N ASN A 203 9.13 25.44 -18.00
CA ASN A 203 9.38 24.04 -18.41
C ASN A 203 8.31 23.06 -17.92
N VAL A 204 7.78 23.26 -16.70
CA VAL A 204 6.82 22.34 -16.08
C VAL A 204 5.44 22.97 -15.90
N GLY A 205 5.35 24.31 -15.97
CA GLY A 205 4.11 25.04 -15.84
C GLY A 205 3.61 25.16 -14.41
N ILE A 206 4.52 25.23 -13.43
CA ILE A 206 4.18 25.42 -12.02
C ILE A 206 4.71 26.76 -11.50
N SER A 207 4.01 27.33 -10.54
CA SER A 207 4.47 28.52 -9.81
C SER A 207 4.99 28.09 -8.44
N ILE A 208 6.30 28.23 -8.22
CA ILE A 208 6.92 27.98 -6.91
C ILE A 208 6.85 29.26 -6.09
N ASN A 209 6.42 29.16 -4.83
CA ASN A 209 6.31 30.31 -3.94
C ASN A 209 7.69 30.76 -3.42
N LYS A 210 8.01 32.06 -3.56
CA LYS A 210 9.08 32.70 -2.77
C LYS A 210 8.52 33.03 -1.39
N ALA A 211 8.92 32.28 -0.38
CA ALA A 211 8.50 32.50 1.00
C ALA A 211 9.25 33.71 1.61
N ARG A 212 8.69 34.26 2.70
CA ARG A 212 9.36 35.32 3.47
C ARG A 212 10.69 34.81 4.03
N ALA A 213 11.64 35.71 4.21
CA ALA A 213 12.90 35.39 4.85
C ALA A 213 12.65 34.75 6.23
N THR A 214 13.38 33.69 6.54
CA THR A 214 13.31 32.96 7.80
C THR A 214 14.66 32.99 8.50
N ASN A 215 14.76 32.56 9.75
CA ASN A 215 16.03 32.48 10.47
C ASN A 215 16.53 31.03 10.60
N LEU A 216 17.81 30.87 10.94
CA LEU A 216 18.47 29.57 11.03
C LEU A 216 17.86 28.70 12.13
N ASN A 217 17.48 29.29 13.27
CA ASN A 217 16.87 28.57 14.39
C ASN A 217 15.53 27.93 14.00
N TYR A 218 14.67 28.70 13.34
CA TYR A 218 13.41 28.20 12.80
C TYR A 218 13.64 27.04 11.83
N CYS A 219 14.61 27.19 10.92
CA CYS A 219 14.95 26.14 9.96
C CYS A 219 15.46 24.86 10.65
N ARG A 220 16.22 24.98 11.75
CA ARG A 220 16.72 23.84 12.52
C ARG A 220 15.59 23.14 13.28
N GLU A 221 14.70 23.90 13.90
CA GLU A 221 13.55 23.39 14.63
C GLU A 221 12.61 22.61 13.69
N HIS A 222 12.23 23.22 12.56
CA HIS A 222 11.26 22.67 11.61
C HIS A 222 11.89 21.84 10.48
N ARG A 223 13.17 21.44 10.62
CA ARG A 223 13.97 20.82 9.55
C ARG A 223 13.35 19.56 8.92
N LEU A 224 12.61 18.79 9.71
CA LEU A 224 11.97 17.55 9.25
C LEU A 224 10.63 17.81 8.57
N GLY A 225 10.00 18.95 8.83
CA GLY A 225 8.68 19.32 8.38
C GLY A 225 7.82 19.91 9.50
N SER A 226 6.75 20.61 9.15
CA SER A 226 5.83 21.23 10.13
C SER A 226 5.03 20.22 10.94
N SER A 227 4.88 18.99 10.45
CA SER A 227 4.18 17.89 11.14
C SER A 227 5.04 17.14 12.16
N PHE A 228 6.29 17.55 12.37
CA PHE A 228 7.26 16.84 13.21
C PHE A 228 7.36 17.53 14.58
N THR A 229 6.49 17.15 15.50
CA THR A 229 6.53 17.55 16.91
C THR A 229 7.37 16.58 17.73
N GLU A 230 7.80 16.96 18.94
CA GLU A 230 8.53 16.05 19.84
C GLU A 230 7.76 14.75 20.11
N GLU A 231 6.44 14.85 20.30
CA GLU A 231 5.56 13.68 20.48
C GLU A 231 5.57 12.76 19.26
N SER A 232 5.52 13.31 18.04
CA SER A 232 5.54 12.52 16.81
C SER A 232 6.85 11.76 16.57
N LEU A 233 7.94 12.17 17.25
CA LEU A 233 9.26 11.54 17.16
C LEU A 233 9.44 10.38 18.15
N ILE A 234 8.49 10.18 19.07
CA ILE A 234 8.51 9.05 20.00
C ILE A 234 8.37 7.75 19.20
N SER A 235 9.32 6.84 19.41
CA SER A 235 9.45 5.62 18.63
C SER A 235 8.65 4.50 19.29
N GLN A 236 7.79 3.84 18.51
CA GLN A 236 6.99 2.68 18.95
C GLN A 236 7.72 1.37 18.72
N ALA A 237 8.51 1.30 17.64
CA ALA A 237 9.39 0.19 17.34
C ALA A 237 10.69 0.70 16.72
N GLU A 238 11.79 0.02 17.02
CA GLU A 238 13.13 0.40 16.53
C GLU A 238 13.86 -0.81 15.97
N PHE A 239 14.49 -0.61 14.83
CA PHE A 239 15.24 -1.65 14.14
C PHE A 239 16.59 -1.13 13.68
N VAL A 240 17.65 -1.89 13.96
CA VAL A 240 18.97 -1.60 13.41
C VAL A 240 18.99 -2.02 11.94
N VAL A 241 19.40 -1.10 11.06
CA VAL A 241 19.46 -1.31 9.62
C VAL A 241 20.76 -0.74 9.03
N GLU A 242 21.17 -1.29 7.90
CA GLU A 242 22.22 -0.70 7.07
C GLU A 242 21.58 -0.04 5.85
N LYS A 243 21.76 1.27 5.71
CA LYS A 243 21.22 2.04 4.60
C LYS A 243 22.19 2.01 3.42
N PHE A 244 21.69 1.56 2.27
CA PHE A 244 22.39 1.64 0.99
C PHE A 244 21.88 2.83 0.17
N ALA A 245 22.76 3.77 -0.13
CA ALA A 245 22.44 5.02 -0.83
C ALA A 245 23.41 5.30 -1.99
N PRO A 246 23.37 4.50 -3.07
CA PRO A 246 24.33 4.59 -4.17
C PRO A 246 24.27 5.92 -4.92
N TYR A 247 23.10 6.58 -4.93
CA TYR A 247 22.95 7.93 -5.49
C TYR A 247 23.82 8.98 -4.78
N ARG A 248 24.12 8.77 -3.50
CA ARG A 248 24.89 9.70 -2.67
C ARG A 248 26.33 9.25 -2.48
N HIS A 249 26.57 7.96 -2.31
CA HIS A 249 27.90 7.40 -1.98
C HIS A 249 28.55 6.60 -3.12
N GLY A 250 27.84 6.38 -4.23
CA GLY A 250 28.30 5.55 -5.34
C GLY A 250 27.95 4.09 -5.17
N GLN A 251 28.08 3.31 -6.24
CA GLN A 251 27.75 1.87 -6.24
C GLN A 251 28.61 1.07 -5.24
N HIS A 252 29.85 1.50 -5.04
CA HIS A 252 30.80 0.91 -4.08
C HIS A 252 30.92 1.72 -2.79
N GLY A 253 29.98 2.63 -2.53
CA GLY A 253 29.99 3.44 -1.31
C GLY A 253 29.65 2.61 -0.07
N ALA A 254 30.27 2.94 1.06
CA ALA A 254 30.00 2.27 2.33
C ALA A 254 28.52 2.40 2.73
N MET A 255 27.93 1.29 3.16
CA MET A 255 26.62 1.30 3.79
C MET A 255 26.70 2.01 5.14
N LYS A 256 25.61 2.69 5.53
CA LYS A 256 25.58 3.45 6.79
C LYS A 256 24.59 2.82 7.75
N GLN A 257 25.07 2.45 8.94
CA GLN A 257 24.22 1.94 10.00
C GLN A 257 23.25 3.04 10.49
N ARG A 258 21.98 2.70 10.67
CA ARG A 258 20.91 3.57 11.15
C ARG A 258 20.03 2.80 12.11
N ILE A 259 19.36 3.52 13.01
CA ILE A 259 18.21 2.99 13.73
C ILE A 259 16.98 3.49 12.98
N LEU A 260 16.17 2.57 12.45
CA LEU A 260 14.92 2.87 11.80
C LEU A 260 13.80 2.78 12.83
N CYS A 261 13.20 3.92 13.14
CA CYS A 261 12.16 4.05 14.15
C CYS A 261 10.81 4.27 13.49
N ILE A 262 9.81 3.50 13.91
CA ILE A 262 8.42 3.63 13.49
C ILE A 262 7.67 4.35 14.61
N SER A 263 7.09 5.51 14.32
CA SER A 263 6.17 6.21 15.24
C SER A 263 4.71 6.01 14.79
N ASP A 264 3.78 6.81 15.32
CA ASP A 264 2.37 6.75 14.93
C ASP A 264 2.14 7.25 13.50
N PHE A 265 2.95 8.22 13.05
CA PHE A 265 2.78 8.86 11.73
C PHE A 265 4.05 8.91 10.90
N LEU A 266 5.22 8.57 11.47
CA LEU A 266 6.52 8.81 10.83
C LEU A 266 7.39 7.55 10.81
N LEU A 267 8.18 7.43 9.74
CA LEU A 267 9.35 6.57 9.65
C LEU A 267 10.61 7.45 9.79
N ILE A 268 11.37 7.22 10.84
CA ILE A 268 12.50 8.07 11.25
C ILE A 268 13.80 7.28 11.14
N GLU A 269 14.81 7.85 10.50
CA GLU A 269 16.19 7.36 10.58
C GLU A 269 16.89 8.14 11.70
N ARG A 270 17.37 7.42 12.72
CA ARG A 270 18.23 7.97 13.77
C ARG A 270 19.68 7.57 13.56
N ASP A 271 20.56 8.43 14.04
CA ASP A 271 21.97 8.12 14.18
C ASP A 271 22.18 7.15 15.36
N PRO A 272 22.84 6.00 15.20
CA PRO A 272 23.02 5.04 16.29
C PRO A 272 23.83 5.60 17.47
N THR A 273 24.77 6.52 17.22
CA THR A 273 25.67 7.05 18.26
C THR A 273 25.03 8.19 19.05
N SER A 274 24.46 9.18 18.35
CA SER A 274 23.88 10.37 18.99
C SER A 274 22.37 10.26 19.26
N TYR A 275 21.71 9.21 18.75
CA TYR A 275 20.26 9.00 18.77
C TYR A 275 19.44 10.14 18.12
N ARG A 276 20.10 11.12 17.49
CA ARG A 276 19.43 12.26 16.86
C ARG A 276 18.70 11.82 15.59
N PRO A 277 17.49 12.35 15.32
CA PRO A 277 16.79 12.08 14.08
C PRO A 277 17.54 12.75 12.92
N ILE A 278 17.97 11.90 11.98
CA ILE A 278 18.59 12.27 10.71
C ILE A 278 17.46 12.59 9.74
N CYS A 279 16.63 11.62 9.39
CA CYS A 279 15.58 11.81 8.39
C CYS A 279 14.24 11.37 8.95
N GLY A 280 13.15 12.01 8.53
CA GLY A 280 11.79 11.55 8.81
C GLY A 280 10.97 11.57 7.53
N GLN A 281 10.09 10.60 7.36
CA GLN A 281 9.12 10.53 6.26
C GLN A 281 7.75 10.16 6.84
N PRO A 282 6.64 10.76 6.39
CA PRO A 282 5.31 10.31 6.76
C PRO A 282 5.09 8.84 6.34
N LEU A 283 4.51 8.04 7.24
CA LEU A 283 4.17 6.63 6.96
C LEU A 283 3.14 6.54 5.83
N CYS A 284 2.18 7.47 5.79
CA CYS A 284 1.15 7.51 4.76
C CYS A 284 1.70 7.74 3.33
N GLU A 285 2.92 8.25 3.18
CA GLU A 285 3.58 8.42 1.87
C GLU A 285 4.22 7.11 1.35
N ILE A 286 4.30 6.05 2.15
CA ILE A 286 4.84 4.75 1.73
C ILE A 286 3.81 4.06 0.82
N SER A 287 4.16 3.86 -0.45
CA SER A 287 3.27 3.21 -1.42
C SER A 287 3.53 1.72 -1.56
N CYS A 288 4.77 1.29 -1.41
CA CYS A 288 5.15 -0.10 -1.54
C CYS A 288 6.39 -0.42 -0.72
N VAL A 289 6.38 -1.62 -0.14
CA VAL A 289 7.55 -2.25 0.46
C VAL A 289 7.96 -3.42 -0.43
N VAL A 290 9.22 -3.43 -0.86
CA VAL A 290 9.79 -4.52 -1.64
C VAL A 290 10.59 -5.42 -0.71
N ARG A 291 10.16 -6.67 -0.55
CA ARG A 291 10.90 -7.72 0.13
C ARG A 291 11.74 -8.46 -0.91
N ASP A 292 13.07 -8.33 -0.84
CA ASP A 292 13.94 -9.00 -1.81
C ASP A 292 13.88 -10.52 -1.61
N ARG A 293 13.59 -11.25 -2.69
CA ARG A 293 13.42 -12.71 -2.63
C ARG A 293 14.76 -13.44 -2.52
N ASN A 294 15.83 -12.85 -3.08
CA ASN A 294 17.13 -13.49 -3.19
C ASN A 294 18.07 -13.08 -2.05
N GLU A 295 17.94 -11.85 -1.57
CA GLU A 295 18.75 -11.33 -0.46
C GLU A 295 17.90 -11.22 0.82
N PRO A 296 18.04 -12.16 1.77
CA PRO A 296 17.18 -12.26 2.96
C PRO A 296 17.18 -11.02 3.87
N GLN A 297 18.23 -10.20 3.83
CA GLN A 297 18.30 -9.01 4.67
C GLN A 297 17.78 -7.75 3.96
N LYS A 298 17.72 -7.76 2.62
CA LYS A 298 17.42 -6.57 1.82
C LYS A 298 15.93 -6.31 1.71
N PHE A 299 15.58 -5.03 1.85
CA PHE A 299 14.27 -4.50 1.53
C PHE A 299 14.37 -3.10 0.96
N VAL A 300 13.32 -2.68 0.24
CA VAL A 300 13.23 -1.35 -0.37
C VAL A 300 11.91 -0.72 0.04
N ILE A 301 11.94 0.56 0.41
CA ILE A 301 10.75 1.35 0.65
C ILE A 301 10.59 2.33 -0.51
N GLU A 302 9.47 2.22 -1.24
CA GLU A 302 9.08 3.16 -2.27
C GLU A 302 7.99 4.11 -1.78
N TYR A 303 8.26 5.40 -1.91
CA TYR A 303 7.32 6.46 -1.54
C TYR A 303 6.52 6.94 -2.77
N ALA A 304 5.33 7.48 -2.51
CA ALA A 304 4.39 7.92 -3.54
C ALA A 304 5.01 8.94 -4.50
N ARG A 305 5.82 9.87 -3.96
CA ARG A 305 6.55 10.90 -4.71
C ARG A 305 7.82 10.42 -5.43
N GLY A 306 8.04 9.11 -5.50
CA GLY A 306 9.11 8.51 -6.32
C GLY A 306 10.45 8.37 -5.60
N LYS A 307 10.54 8.75 -4.33
CA LYS A 307 11.71 8.47 -3.50
C LYS A 307 11.79 6.96 -3.22
N VAL A 308 13.01 6.43 -3.26
CA VAL A 308 13.29 5.01 -3.04
C VAL A 308 14.44 4.90 -2.06
N HIS A 309 14.25 4.12 -1.00
CA HIS A 309 15.29 3.84 -0.02
C HIS A 309 15.53 2.34 0.10
N THR A 310 16.80 1.93 0.07
CA THR A 310 17.21 0.53 0.20
C THR A 310 17.92 0.32 1.53
N TYR A 311 17.54 -0.74 2.24
CA TYR A 311 18.07 -1.08 3.56
C TYR A 311 18.35 -2.58 3.65
N PHE A 312 19.21 -2.93 4.60
CA PHE A 312 19.50 -4.30 5.00
C PHE A 312 19.25 -4.45 6.50
N SER A 313 18.64 -5.55 6.93
CA SER A 313 18.43 -5.86 8.34
C SER A 313 18.36 -7.37 8.57
N THR A 314 18.95 -7.86 9.66
CA THR A 314 18.81 -9.24 10.12
C THR A 314 17.38 -9.55 10.56
N ASN A 315 16.64 -8.54 11.02
CA ASN A 315 15.24 -8.64 11.47
C ASN A 315 14.27 -8.13 10.40
N ARG A 316 14.60 -8.27 9.11
CA ARG A 316 13.85 -7.70 7.98
C ARG A 316 12.35 -7.97 8.09
N ASP A 317 11.93 -9.21 8.19
CA ASP A 317 10.50 -9.54 8.11
C ASP A 317 9.70 -9.04 9.33
N ALA A 318 10.30 -9.02 10.52
CA ALA A 318 9.68 -8.42 11.71
C ALA A 318 9.56 -6.90 11.57
N LEU A 319 10.58 -6.24 11.02
CA LEU A 319 10.53 -4.82 10.66
C LEU A 319 9.41 -4.56 9.66
N LEU A 320 9.31 -5.37 8.60
CA LEU A 320 8.28 -5.19 7.58
C LEU A 320 6.87 -5.39 8.13
N ALA A 321 6.65 -6.33 9.05
CA ALA A 321 5.37 -6.51 9.73
C ALA A 321 4.98 -5.27 10.55
N SER A 322 5.91 -4.74 11.37
CA SER A 322 5.69 -3.52 12.14
C SER A 322 5.48 -2.28 11.26
N LEU A 323 6.22 -2.19 10.16
CA LEU A 323 6.10 -1.08 9.21
C LEU A 323 4.74 -1.11 8.52
N LEU A 324 4.28 -2.29 8.11
CA LEU A 324 2.98 -2.45 7.45
C LEU A 324 1.82 -2.03 8.36
N ASP A 325 1.85 -2.45 9.62
CA ASP A 325 0.89 -2.01 10.65
C ASP A 325 0.92 -0.50 10.84
N GLY A 326 2.12 0.08 11.01
CA GLY A 326 2.27 1.53 11.16
C GLY A 326 1.74 2.33 9.97
N VAL A 327 1.97 1.85 8.73
CA VAL A 327 1.46 2.52 7.53
C VAL A 327 -0.07 2.43 7.44
N ARG A 328 -0.65 1.24 7.70
CA ARG A 328 -2.10 1.05 7.71
C ARG A 328 -2.77 1.88 8.81
N ALA A 329 -2.20 1.90 10.01
CA ALA A 329 -2.67 2.71 11.14
C ALA A 329 -2.61 4.22 10.86
N SER A 330 -1.62 4.67 10.06
CA SER A 330 -1.54 6.07 9.62
C SER A 330 -2.62 6.48 8.59
N GLY A 331 -3.50 5.55 8.20
CA GLY A 331 -4.61 5.77 7.26
C GLY A 331 -4.33 5.31 5.82
N ASN A 332 -3.15 4.78 5.52
CA ASN A 332 -2.83 4.27 4.19
C ASN A 332 -3.04 2.75 4.12
N GLN A 333 -4.22 2.35 3.65
CA GLN A 333 -4.59 0.94 3.43
C GLN A 333 -4.09 0.38 2.08
N ASP A 334 -3.46 1.21 1.25
CA ASP A 334 -3.01 0.85 -0.11
C ASP A 334 -1.58 0.32 -0.16
N VAL A 335 -0.86 0.37 0.97
CA VAL A 335 0.47 -0.21 1.08
C VAL A 335 0.42 -1.71 0.83
N SER A 336 1.39 -2.19 0.04
CA SER A 336 1.56 -3.61 -0.27
C SER A 336 3.01 -4.03 -0.09
N VAL A 337 3.19 -5.29 0.29
CA VAL A 337 4.50 -5.97 0.29
C VAL A 337 4.56 -6.86 -0.94
N GLN A 338 5.62 -6.71 -1.74
CA GLN A 338 5.81 -7.47 -2.98
C GLN A 338 7.29 -7.79 -3.23
N SER A 339 7.56 -8.73 -4.13
CA SER A 339 8.94 -9.13 -4.48
C SER A 339 9.65 -8.21 -5.48
N HIS A 340 8.93 -7.26 -6.09
CA HIS A 340 9.47 -6.30 -7.04
C HIS A 340 9.00 -4.86 -6.76
N GLY A 341 9.72 -3.89 -7.30
CA GLY A 341 9.33 -2.47 -7.20
C GLY A 341 8.03 -2.14 -7.94
N LEU A 342 7.53 -0.91 -7.75
CA LEU A 342 6.34 -0.46 -8.46
C LEU A 342 6.59 -0.42 -9.97
N LEU A 343 5.70 -1.04 -10.74
CA LEU A 343 5.75 -1.05 -12.21
C LEU A 343 5.21 0.27 -12.77
N ARG A 344 5.93 1.38 -12.54
CA ARG A 344 5.55 2.75 -12.94
C ARG A 344 5.32 2.89 -14.46
N ALA A 345 5.99 2.07 -15.25
CA ALA A 345 5.78 1.97 -16.70
C ALA A 345 4.38 1.46 -17.08
N LEU A 346 3.74 0.69 -16.20
CA LEU A 346 2.40 0.12 -16.44
C LEU A 346 1.28 0.92 -15.79
N ARG A 347 1.60 1.75 -14.78
CA ARG A 347 0.64 2.65 -14.13
C ARG A 347 0.37 3.85 -15.04
N GLN A 348 -0.89 4.14 -15.32
CA GLN A 348 -1.30 5.21 -16.23
C GLN A 348 -1.41 6.59 -15.57
N LEU A 349 -1.11 6.68 -14.27
CA LEU A 349 -1.40 7.82 -13.41
C LEU A 349 -0.27 7.98 -12.38
N PRO A 350 -0.05 9.18 -11.80
CA PRO A 350 0.81 9.32 -10.65
C PRO A 350 0.40 8.41 -9.49
N VAL A 351 1.35 7.94 -8.68
CA VAL A 351 1.08 7.05 -7.54
C VAL A 351 0.26 7.75 -6.45
N THR A 352 0.42 9.08 -6.32
CA THR A 352 -0.33 9.93 -5.39
C THR A 352 -1.79 10.15 -5.76
N ARG A 353 -2.25 9.62 -6.91
CA ARG A 353 -3.60 9.85 -7.41
C ARG A 353 -4.43 8.57 -7.38
N PRO A 354 -5.69 8.63 -6.92
CA PRO A 354 -6.61 7.51 -7.00
C PRO A 354 -6.95 7.21 -8.46
N THR A 355 -7.34 5.97 -8.72
CA THR A 355 -7.60 5.48 -10.08
C THR A 355 -9.02 5.83 -10.50
N PRO A 356 -9.22 6.57 -11.61
CA PRO A 356 -10.54 6.89 -12.13
C PRO A 356 -11.32 5.64 -12.58
N GLU A 357 -12.64 5.76 -12.52
CA GLU A 357 -13.60 4.72 -12.93
C GLU A 357 -13.33 4.15 -14.33
N ASP A 358 -13.01 4.99 -15.30
CA ASP A 358 -12.83 4.52 -16.68
C ASP A 358 -11.53 3.74 -16.88
N VAL A 359 -10.49 4.02 -16.09
CA VAL A 359 -9.24 3.25 -16.04
C VAL A 359 -9.49 1.91 -15.33
N GLU A 360 -10.23 1.93 -14.23
CA GLU A 360 -10.61 0.72 -13.48
C GLU A 360 -11.41 -0.27 -14.35
N SER A 361 -12.50 0.19 -14.97
CA SER A 361 -13.33 -0.63 -15.86
C SER A 361 -12.54 -1.17 -17.05
N GLN A 362 -11.58 -0.41 -17.55
CA GLN A 362 -10.72 -0.86 -18.65
C GLN A 362 -9.82 -2.03 -18.24
N HIS A 363 -9.20 -1.97 -17.05
CA HIS A 363 -8.35 -3.06 -16.59
C HIS A 363 -9.15 -4.33 -16.25
N LEU A 364 -10.39 -4.20 -15.78
CA LEU A 364 -11.31 -5.34 -15.64
C LEU A 364 -11.62 -5.99 -17.00
N LYS A 365 -11.87 -5.18 -18.05
CA LYS A 365 -12.06 -5.69 -19.43
C LYS A 365 -10.83 -6.42 -19.94
N PHE A 366 -9.63 -5.91 -19.69
CA PHE A 366 -8.40 -6.58 -20.07
C PHE A 366 -8.23 -7.93 -19.36
N LEU A 367 -8.57 -8.02 -18.07
CA LEU A 367 -8.51 -9.30 -17.35
C LEU A 367 -9.45 -10.36 -17.95
N ARG A 368 -10.67 -9.92 -18.34
CA ARG A 368 -11.66 -10.76 -19.03
C ARG A 368 -11.17 -11.19 -20.41
N GLN A 369 -10.66 -10.26 -21.20
CA GLN A 369 -10.18 -10.51 -22.55
C GLN A 369 -8.89 -9.72 -22.81
N PRO A 370 -7.73 -10.38 -22.75
CA PRO A 370 -6.45 -9.75 -23.05
C PRO A 370 -6.45 -9.14 -24.46
N PRO A 371 -5.89 -7.92 -24.63
CA PRO A 371 -5.67 -7.37 -25.96
C PRO A 371 -4.77 -8.27 -26.81
N GLU A 372 -4.98 -8.24 -28.13
CA GLU A 372 -4.23 -9.06 -29.09
C GLU A 372 -2.71 -8.82 -28.94
N GLY A 373 -1.95 -9.92 -28.80
CA GLY A 373 -0.49 -9.87 -28.65
C GLY A 373 0.00 -9.53 -27.23
N ILE A 374 -0.88 -9.31 -26.26
CA ILE A 374 -0.51 -9.07 -24.85
C ILE A 374 -0.75 -10.33 -24.03
N SER A 375 0.28 -10.80 -23.33
CA SER A 375 0.16 -11.97 -22.45
C SER A 375 -0.75 -11.69 -21.26
N PHE A 376 -1.37 -12.74 -20.71
CA PHE A 376 -2.23 -12.58 -19.55
C PHE A 376 -1.45 -12.10 -18.31
N ALA A 377 -0.22 -12.58 -18.09
CA ALA A 377 0.65 -12.08 -17.02
C ALA A 377 0.91 -10.56 -17.12
N ALA A 378 1.11 -10.04 -18.35
CA ALA A 378 1.27 -8.60 -18.57
C ALA A 378 -0.02 -7.81 -18.26
N VAL A 379 -1.19 -8.39 -18.56
CA VAL A 379 -2.48 -7.78 -18.18
C VAL A 379 -2.65 -7.74 -16.66
N VAL A 380 -2.32 -8.82 -15.95
CA VAL A 380 -2.35 -8.88 -14.48
C VAL A 380 -1.43 -7.84 -13.86
N ALA A 381 -0.19 -7.74 -14.36
CA ALA A 381 0.77 -6.73 -13.91
C ALA A 381 0.24 -5.29 -14.14
N ARG A 382 -0.41 -5.03 -15.28
CA ARG A 382 -1.07 -3.74 -15.56
C ARG A 382 -2.23 -3.49 -14.61
N PHE A 383 -3.05 -4.49 -14.31
CA PHE A 383 -4.13 -4.36 -13.32
C PHE A 383 -3.57 -4.00 -11.95
N ASN A 384 -2.57 -4.74 -11.43
CA ASN A 384 -1.96 -4.47 -10.13
C ASN A 384 -1.26 -3.11 -10.05
N ALA A 385 -0.69 -2.63 -11.15
CA ALA A 385 -0.05 -1.32 -11.19
C ALA A 385 -1.05 -0.15 -11.11
N ASN A 386 -2.30 -0.37 -11.56
CA ASN A 386 -3.34 0.67 -11.64
C ASN A 386 -4.40 0.54 -10.55
N ILE A 387 -4.66 -0.64 -9.98
CA ILE A 387 -5.66 -0.80 -8.92
C ILE A 387 -4.98 -0.75 -7.56
N ALA A 388 -5.51 0.07 -6.67
CA ALA A 388 -5.02 0.23 -5.31
C ALA A 388 -5.02 -1.11 -4.55
N TYR A 389 -4.12 -1.31 -3.59
CA TYR A 389 -4.08 -2.58 -2.87
C TYR A 389 -5.37 -2.81 -2.10
N SER A 390 -5.97 -1.76 -1.51
CA SER A 390 -7.23 -1.81 -0.77
C SER A 390 -8.42 -2.32 -1.60
N GLY A 391 -8.39 -2.18 -2.93
CA GLY A 391 -9.39 -2.74 -3.83
C GLY A 391 -9.82 -1.77 -4.93
N LEU A 392 -10.97 -2.07 -5.54
CA LEU A 392 -11.63 -1.26 -6.56
C LEU A 392 -12.38 -0.09 -5.89
N LEU A 393 -12.06 1.14 -6.26
CA LEU A 393 -12.68 2.34 -5.69
C LEU A 393 -14.10 2.56 -6.24
N HIS A 394 -14.35 2.11 -7.47
CA HIS A 394 -15.60 2.36 -8.18
C HIS A 394 -16.44 1.09 -8.39
N ALA A 395 -16.25 0.07 -7.55
CA ALA A 395 -16.98 -1.20 -7.64
C ALA A 395 -18.49 -1.07 -7.41
N VAL A 396 -18.93 -0.07 -6.64
CA VAL A 396 -20.35 0.19 -6.32
C VAL A 396 -20.78 1.50 -6.96
N THR A 397 -21.37 1.45 -8.16
CA THR A 397 -21.93 2.65 -8.82
C THR A 397 -23.38 2.95 -8.39
N GLN A 398 -23.91 2.29 -7.34
CA GLN A 398 -25.37 2.19 -7.18
C GLN A 398 -26.00 2.70 -5.87
N ASP A 399 -25.25 2.96 -4.79
CA ASP A 399 -25.88 3.07 -3.45
C ASP A 399 -25.86 4.46 -2.79
N THR A 400 -25.62 5.56 -3.52
CA THR A 400 -25.87 6.91 -2.96
C THR A 400 -27.03 7.62 -3.65
N ARG A 401 -27.87 8.33 -2.89
CA ARG A 401 -28.95 9.18 -3.42
C ARG A 401 -28.47 10.15 -4.51
N GLN A 402 -27.20 10.58 -4.41
CA GLN A 402 -26.52 11.39 -5.42
C GLN A 402 -26.26 10.64 -6.75
N SER A 403 -26.01 9.34 -6.70
CA SER A 403 -25.78 8.48 -7.88
C SER A 403 -27.07 8.23 -8.70
N LEU A 404 -28.24 8.27 -8.06
CA LEU A 404 -29.54 8.20 -8.75
C LEU A 404 -29.80 9.46 -9.59
N ILE A 405 -29.43 10.65 -9.08
CA ILE A 405 -29.52 11.92 -9.82
C ILE A 405 -28.53 11.94 -11.00
N VAL A 406 -27.35 11.34 -10.85
CA VAL A 406 -26.37 11.18 -11.94
C VAL A 406 -26.88 10.21 -13.01
N ARG A 407 -27.53 9.09 -12.63
CA ARG A 407 -28.18 8.16 -13.56
C ARG A 407 -29.30 8.81 -14.38
N ALA A 408 -30.10 9.68 -13.75
CA ALA A 408 -31.13 10.45 -14.45
C ALA A 408 -30.54 11.41 -15.50
N ARG A 409 -29.27 11.83 -15.34
CA ARG A 409 -28.56 12.73 -16.27
C ARG A 409 -27.67 12.00 -17.31
N GLN A 410 -27.30 10.74 -17.12
CA GLN A 410 -26.32 10.02 -17.97
C GLN A 410 -26.88 8.88 -18.85
N GLY A 411 -28.19 8.63 -18.85
CA GLY A 411 -28.81 7.70 -19.80
C GLY A 411 -28.64 6.21 -19.47
N VAL A 412 -29.43 5.39 -20.17
CA VAL A 412 -29.87 4.02 -19.81
C VAL A 412 -28.81 2.90 -20.00
N PHE A 413 -27.52 3.23 -20.12
CA PHE A 413 -26.44 2.26 -20.41
C PHE A 413 -25.38 2.18 -19.29
N ALA A 414 -25.80 1.98 -18.04
CA ALA A 414 -24.86 1.73 -16.95
C ALA A 414 -24.23 0.32 -17.09
N GLU A 415 -22.91 0.27 -17.30
CA GLU A 415 -22.13 -0.96 -17.39
C GLU A 415 -22.26 -1.82 -16.12
N ASN A 416 -22.57 -3.11 -16.25
CA ASN A 416 -22.72 -4.02 -15.10
C ASN A 416 -21.33 -4.39 -14.54
N LYS A 417 -20.82 -3.58 -13.62
CA LYS A 417 -19.51 -3.77 -12.99
C LYS A 417 -19.40 -5.04 -12.15
N GLU A 418 -20.47 -5.45 -11.50
CA GLU A 418 -20.49 -6.70 -10.75
C GLU A 418 -20.15 -7.88 -11.67
N LYS A 419 -20.76 -7.89 -12.87
CA LYS A 419 -20.43 -8.88 -13.91
C LYS A 419 -18.98 -8.78 -14.35
N LEU A 420 -18.43 -7.57 -14.58
CA LEU A 420 -17.02 -7.42 -14.96
C LEU A 420 -16.06 -7.95 -13.89
N ILE A 421 -16.34 -7.70 -12.62
CA ILE A 421 -15.54 -8.21 -11.49
C ILE A 421 -15.59 -9.74 -11.45
N LYS A 422 -16.80 -10.30 -11.54
CA LYS A 422 -17.03 -11.76 -11.59
C LYS A 422 -16.34 -12.42 -12.78
N ASP A 423 -16.41 -11.82 -13.96
CA ASP A 423 -15.74 -12.29 -15.18
C ASP A 423 -14.20 -12.23 -15.02
N ALA A 424 -13.68 -11.17 -14.40
CA ALA A 424 -12.24 -11.02 -14.13
C ALA A 424 -11.72 -12.08 -13.14
N ILE A 425 -12.46 -12.35 -12.06
CA ILE A 425 -12.16 -13.41 -11.09
C ILE A 425 -12.18 -14.78 -11.77
N THR A 426 -13.24 -15.07 -12.53
CA THR A 426 -13.36 -16.32 -13.30
C THR A 426 -12.14 -16.48 -14.20
N SER A 427 -11.76 -15.44 -14.91
CA SER A 427 -10.62 -15.46 -15.82
C SER A 427 -9.32 -15.76 -15.06
N LEU A 428 -9.08 -15.16 -13.89
CA LEU A 428 -7.89 -15.46 -13.07
C LEU A 428 -7.81 -16.93 -12.65
N LEU A 429 -8.94 -17.55 -12.33
CA LEU A 429 -9.03 -18.91 -11.79
C LEU A 429 -9.16 -20.02 -12.84
N VAL A 430 -9.39 -19.69 -14.12
CA VAL A 430 -9.44 -20.67 -15.20
C VAL A 430 -8.02 -21.18 -15.54
N PRO A 431 -7.81 -22.49 -15.76
CA PRO A 431 -6.52 -23.03 -16.17
C PRO A 431 -6.18 -22.52 -17.57
N ARG A 432 -5.19 -21.64 -17.66
CA ARG A 432 -4.67 -21.09 -18.92
C ARG A 432 -3.19 -20.75 -18.76
N PRO A 433 -2.41 -20.65 -19.84
CA PRO A 433 -1.04 -20.15 -19.75
C PRO A 433 -0.99 -18.82 -18.99
N GLY A 434 -0.31 -18.81 -17.84
CA GLY A 434 -0.23 -17.66 -16.94
C GLY A 434 -1.48 -17.38 -16.09
N GLY A 435 -2.40 -18.33 -15.89
CA GLY A 435 -3.52 -18.27 -14.92
C GLY A 435 -3.23 -19.00 -13.60
N ILE A 436 -4.00 -18.71 -12.54
CA ILE A 436 -3.77 -19.17 -11.15
C ILE A 436 -3.77 -20.69 -11.01
N THR A 437 -4.58 -21.38 -11.80
CA THR A 437 -4.74 -22.84 -11.76
C THR A 437 -3.88 -23.57 -12.79
N ASN A 438 -3.00 -22.86 -13.50
CA ASN A 438 -2.04 -23.49 -14.41
C ASN A 438 -0.92 -24.17 -13.61
N THR A 439 -1.16 -25.43 -13.24
CA THR A 439 -0.15 -26.29 -12.61
C THR A 439 0.89 -26.81 -13.60
N GLN A 440 0.69 -26.64 -14.91
CA GLN A 440 1.60 -27.07 -15.98
C GLN A 440 2.68 -26.03 -16.34
N ALA A 441 3.25 -25.35 -15.35
CA ALA A 441 4.47 -24.55 -15.50
C ALA A 441 5.68 -25.18 -14.79
N ALA A 442 5.53 -26.38 -14.20
CA ALA A 442 6.66 -27.26 -14.03
C ALA A 442 6.85 -28.00 -15.37
N PRO A 443 7.99 -27.87 -16.07
CA PRO A 443 8.21 -28.58 -17.31
C PRO A 443 8.26 -30.08 -17.04
N THR A 444 7.13 -30.77 -17.17
CA THR A 444 7.08 -32.21 -17.45
C THR A 444 7.16 -32.38 -18.95
N SER A 445 8.35 -32.28 -19.51
CA SER A 445 8.68 -32.86 -20.82
C SER A 445 10.20 -32.86 -21.04
N GLU A 446 10.71 -34.05 -21.34
CA GLU A 446 12.10 -34.47 -21.45
C GLU A 446 12.89 -33.85 -22.63
N MET A 447 12.62 -32.60 -23.04
CA MET A 447 13.28 -31.99 -24.21
C MET A 447 13.96 -30.62 -23.99
N LEU A 448 14.15 -30.16 -22.74
CA LEU A 448 14.91 -28.95 -22.42
C LEU A 448 15.91 -29.15 -21.26
N ALA A 449 16.41 -30.38 -21.07
CA ALA A 449 17.32 -30.71 -19.98
C ALA A 449 18.79 -30.46 -20.35
N SER A 450 19.39 -29.42 -19.76
CA SER A 450 20.80 -29.45 -19.33
C SER A 450 21.19 -28.34 -18.35
N ASN A 451 20.49 -27.20 -18.30
CA ASN A 451 20.92 -26.05 -17.49
C ASN A 451 20.11 -25.88 -16.18
N GLN A 452 20.74 -26.10 -15.03
CA GLN A 452 20.14 -25.86 -13.69
C GLN A 452 19.68 -24.41 -13.51
N MET A 453 20.37 -23.42 -14.10
CA MET A 453 19.96 -22.02 -14.03
C MET A 453 18.62 -21.76 -14.74
N ALA A 454 18.37 -22.42 -15.87
CA ALA A 454 17.12 -22.27 -16.61
C ALA A 454 15.92 -22.80 -15.81
N LYS A 455 16.11 -23.92 -15.07
CA LYS A 455 15.08 -24.46 -14.16
C LYS A 455 14.78 -23.52 -13.00
N LEU A 456 15.82 -22.95 -12.38
CA LEU A 456 15.67 -21.97 -11.30
C LEU A 456 14.96 -20.71 -11.77
N GLN A 457 15.30 -20.20 -12.96
CA GLN A 457 14.66 -19.02 -13.54
C GLN A 457 13.20 -19.27 -13.90
N ALA A 458 12.87 -20.44 -14.48
CA ALA A 458 11.49 -20.82 -14.76
C ALA A 458 10.65 -20.91 -13.46
N ARG A 459 11.21 -21.52 -12.41
CA ARG A 459 10.56 -21.55 -11.09
C ARG A 459 10.34 -20.16 -10.53
N HIS A 460 11.34 -19.27 -10.61
CA HIS A 460 11.22 -17.89 -10.14
C HIS A 460 10.11 -17.13 -10.88
N ASN A 461 10.09 -17.21 -12.21
CA ASN A 461 9.06 -16.58 -13.03
C ASN A 461 7.66 -17.09 -12.67
N HIS A 462 7.50 -18.41 -12.50
CA HIS A 462 6.24 -19.00 -12.09
C HIS A 462 5.75 -18.48 -10.73
N ILE A 463 6.65 -18.40 -9.74
CA ILE A 463 6.33 -17.85 -8.42
C ILE A 463 5.92 -16.37 -8.52
N THR A 464 6.62 -15.56 -9.31
CA THR A 464 6.29 -14.14 -9.53
C THR A 464 4.94 -13.97 -10.22
N GLU A 465 4.60 -14.82 -11.20
CA GLU A 465 3.29 -14.80 -11.84
C GLU A 465 2.17 -15.15 -10.86
N LEU A 466 2.34 -16.19 -10.04
CA LEU A 466 1.38 -16.54 -8.99
C LEU A 466 1.20 -15.41 -7.99
N GLU A 467 2.30 -14.80 -7.52
CA GLU A 467 2.25 -13.65 -6.60
C GLU A 467 1.41 -12.51 -7.19
N ALA A 468 1.65 -12.13 -8.44
CA ALA A 468 0.90 -11.09 -9.12
C ALA A 468 -0.58 -11.45 -9.27
N GLN A 469 -0.91 -12.70 -9.54
CA GLN A 469 -2.30 -13.11 -9.68
C GLN A 469 -3.05 -13.13 -8.34
N PHE A 470 -2.45 -13.61 -7.25
CA PHE A 470 -3.05 -13.54 -5.91
C PHE A 470 -3.20 -12.09 -5.43
N GLN A 471 -2.25 -11.22 -5.75
CA GLN A 471 -2.39 -9.78 -5.54
C GLN A 471 -3.56 -9.17 -6.31
N ALA A 472 -3.82 -9.63 -7.54
CA ALA A 472 -4.98 -9.18 -8.32
C ALA A 472 -6.29 -9.73 -7.71
N LEU A 473 -6.30 -11.01 -7.31
CA LEU A 473 -7.44 -11.64 -6.66
C LEU A 473 -7.80 -10.91 -5.36
N ARG A 474 -6.82 -10.62 -4.48
CA ARG A 474 -7.02 -9.85 -3.24
C ARG A 474 -7.76 -8.54 -3.50
N ARG A 475 -7.34 -7.78 -4.53
CA ARG A 475 -7.97 -6.50 -4.91
C ARG A 475 -9.40 -6.66 -5.41
N LEU A 476 -9.69 -7.74 -6.15
CA LEU A 476 -11.03 -8.02 -6.66
C LEU A 476 -11.97 -8.44 -5.52
N VAL A 477 -11.54 -9.35 -4.64
CA VAL A 477 -12.37 -9.86 -3.53
C VAL A 477 -12.57 -8.83 -2.41
N ALA A 478 -11.73 -7.79 -2.35
CA ALA A 478 -11.96 -6.67 -1.46
C ALA A 478 -13.28 -5.91 -1.75
N SER A 479 -13.73 -5.92 -3.01
CA SER A 479 -15.03 -5.34 -3.39
C SER A 479 -16.21 -6.20 -2.93
N LYS A 480 -17.38 -5.59 -2.68
CA LYS A 480 -18.63 -6.31 -2.33
C LYS A 480 -18.96 -7.42 -3.33
N ALA A 481 -18.86 -7.12 -4.63
CA ALA A 481 -19.10 -8.06 -5.72
C ALA A 481 -18.12 -9.24 -5.70
N GLY A 482 -16.83 -8.98 -5.50
CA GLY A 482 -15.81 -10.03 -5.45
C GLY A 482 -15.87 -10.87 -4.18
N PHE A 483 -16.20 -10.26 -3.04
CA PHE A 483 -16.40 -10.96 -1.78
C PHE A 483 -17.56 -11.95 -1.86
N GLN A 484 -18.67 -11.53 -2.47
CA GLN A 484 -19.84 -12.36 -2.74
C GLN A 484 -19.59 -13.42 -3.82
N ALA A 485 -18.75 -13.11 -4.80
CA ALA A 485 -18.43 -14.02 -5.89
C ALA A 485 -17.86 -15.36 -5.40
N PHE A 486 -17.19 -15.39 -4.24
CA PHE A 486 -16.60 -16.60 -3.70
C PHE A 486 -17.58 -17.77 -3.54
N THR A 487 -18.80 -17.51 -3.07
CA THR A 487 -19.84 -18.56 -2.94
C THR A 487 -20.85 -18.54 -4.08
N GLN A 488 -20.95 -17.43 -4.81
CA GLN A 488 -21.92 -17.27 -5.90
C GLN A 488 -21.41 -17.76 -7.26
N LEU A 489 -20.10 -17.73 -7.51
CA LEU A 489 -19.51 -18.17 -8.78
C LEU A 489 -19.28 -19.68 -8.79
N PRO A 490 -19.86 -20.42 -9.76
CA PRO A 490 -19.65 -21.85 -9.87
C PRO A 490 -18.16 -22.21 -9.99
N GLY A 491 -17.71 -23.15 -9.16
CA GLY A 491 -16.34 -23.68 -9.20
C GLY A 491 -15.24 -22.76 -8.66
N MET A 492 -15.56 -21.52 -8.24
CA MET A 492 -14.57 -20.58 -7.68
C MET A 492 -13.87 -21.17 -6.45
N GLN A 493 -14.63 -21.73 -5.50
CA GLN A 493 -14.09 -22.32 -4.26
C GLN A 493 -13.08 -23.45 -4.55
N ILE A 494 -13.44 -24.36 -5.46
CA ILE A 494 -12.60 -25.51 -5.82
C ILE A 494 -11.33 -25.05 -6.54
N ASN A 495 -11.46 -24.16 -7.52
CA ASN A 495 -10.33 -23.67 -8.30
C ASN A 495 -9.38 -22.83 -7.45
N LEU A 496 -9.93 -21.97 -6.59
CA LEU A 496 -9.13 -21.19 -5.65
C LEU A 496 -8.43 -22.11 -4.64
N GLY A 497 -9.13 -23.09 -4.06
CA GLY A 497 -8.54 -24.05 -3.11
C GLY A 497 -7.36 -24.82 -3.72
N LYS A 498 -7.50 -25.32 -4.95
CA LYS A 498 -6.40 -25.98 -5.68
C LYS A 498 -5.19 -25.07 -5.85
N ALA A 499 -5.44 -23.81 -6.20
CA ALA A 499 -4.36 -22.85 -6.41
C ALA A 499 -3.66 -22.41 -5.13
N VAL A 500 -4.43 -22.21 -4.05
CA VAL A 500 -3.88 -21.93 -2.72
C VAL A 500 -2.96 -23.08 -2.31
N MET A 501 -3.41 -24.33 -2.41
CA MET A 501 -2.59 -25.48 -2.06
C MET A 501 -1.33 -25.60 -2.93
N HIS A 502 -1.45 -25.35 -4.24
CA HIS A 502 -0.29 -25.32 -5.15
C HIS A 502 0.72 -24.25 -4.73
N ALA A 503 0.27 -23.01 -4.51
CA ALA A 503 1.12 -21.89 -4.13
C ALA A 503 1.83 -22.13 -2.79
N LEU A 504 1.10 -22.64 -1.77
CA LEU A 504 1.70 -22.97 -0.47
C LEU A 504 2.69 -24.15 -0.56
N SER A 505 2.49 -25.09 -1.48
CA SER A 505 3.41 -26.22 -1.70
C SER A 505 4.77 -25.78 -2.26
N LEU A 506 4.86 -24.58 -2.85
CA LEU A 506 6.13 -24.03 -3.34
C LEU A 506 7.05 -23.56 -2.21
N GLN A 507 6.57 -23.48 -0.96
CA GLN A 507 7.35 -23.12 0.22
C GLN A 507 8.14 -21.81 0.06
N ASP A 508 7.50 -20.81 -0.54
CA ASP A 508 8.06 -19.47 -0.67
C ASP A 508 7.31 -18.51 0.25
N ASP A 509 8.04 -17.82 1.14
CA ASP A 509 7.44 -16.94 2.15
C ASP A 509 6.68 -15.76 1.55
N SER A 510 7.22 -15.14 0.49
CA SER A 510 6.60 -13.98 -0.15
C SER A 510 5.27 -14.37 -0.80
N LEU A 511 5.24 -15.52 -1.47
CA LEU A 511 4.03 -16.07 -2.07
C LEU A 511 3.04 -16.51 -0.99
N THR A 512 3.50 -17.20 0.04
CA THR A 512 2.67 -17.65 1.17
C THR A 512 1.97 -16.48 1.83
N TYR A 513 2.69 -15.40 2.12
CA TYR A 513 2.13 -14.17 2.68
C TYR A 513 1.02 -13.58 1.78
N VAL A 514 1.29 -13.43 0.48
CA VAL A 514 0.32 -12.87 -0.48
C VAL A 514 -0.92 -13.76 -0.64
N VAL A 515 -0.74 -15.08 -0.62
CA VAL A 515 -1.85 -16.05 -0.65
C VAL A 515 -2.72 -15.89 0.59
N MET A 516 -2.11 -15.80 1.77
CA MET A 516 -2.85 -15.62 3.02
C MET A 516 -3.57 -14.26 3.07
N GLU A 517 -2.98 -13.18 2.56
CA GLU A 517 -3.68 -11.89 2.43
C GLU A 517 -4.95 -11.99 1.56
N ALA A 518 -4.91 -12.78 0.47
CA ALA A 518 -6.08 -13.00 -0.39
C ALA A 518 -7.16 -13.85 0.31
N VAL A 519 -6.76 -14.87 1.08
CA VAL A 519 -7.69 -15.70 1.88
C VAL A 519 -8.31 -14.88 3.02
N ASN A 520 -7.52 -14.07 3.71
CA ASN A 520 -7.98 -13.18 4.77
C ASN A 520 -8.99 -12.15 4.26
N ALA A 521 -8.79 -11.61 3.06
CA ALA A 521 -9.76 -10.72 2.41
C ALA A 521 -11.10 -11.39 2.05
N LEU A 522 -11.18 -12.73 2.07
CA LEU A 522 -12.43 -13.49 1.95
C LEU A 522 -13.05 -13.86 3.31
N MET A 523 -12.25 -13.85 4.38
CA MET A 523 -12.73 -14.12 5.75
C MET A 523 -13.26 -12.88 6.46
N GLN A 524 -12.69 -11.71 6.15
CA GLN A 524 -13.16 -10.43 6.66
C GLN A 524 -13.43 -9.48 5.47
N PRO A 525 -14.64 -8.91 5.36
CA PRO A 525 -14.94 -7.93 4.32
C PRO A 525 -14.03 -6.69 4.39
N MET A 526 -13.56 -6.23 3.22
CA MET A 526 -12.67 -5.06 3.07
C MET A 526 -13.39 -3.85 2.45
N HIS A 527 -14.73 -3.82 2.51
CA HIS A 527 -15.58 -2.78 1.93
C HIS A 527 -16.63 -2.29 2.94
N GLU A 528 -17.20 -1.13 2.65
CA GLU A 528 -18.28 -0.53 3.43
C GLU A 528 -19.57 -1.38 3.37
N ASN A 529 -20.33 -1.40 4.47
CA ASN A 529 -21.58 -2.15 4.65
C ASN A 529 -21.41 -3.68 4.43
N PRO A 530 -20.60 -4.34 5.29
CA PRO A 530 -20.34 -5.77 5.18
C PRO A 530 -21.61 -6.60 5.43
N ASN A 531 -21.83 -7.61 4.58
CA ASN A 531 -22.90 -8.58 4.78
C ASN A 531 -22.40 -9.74 5.67
N ILE A 532 -22.87 -9.79 6.91
CA ILE A 532 -22.55 -10.84 7.90
C ILE A 532 -22.88 -12.24 7.38
N ARG A 533 -24.02 -12.42 6.69
CA ARG A 533 -24.41 -13.72 6.13
C ARG A 533 -23.44 -14.17 5.05
N GLN A 534 -22.95 -13.24 4.22
CA GLN A 534 -21.95 -13.57 3.21
C GLN A 534 -20.60 -13.93 3.87
N GLU A 535 -20.21 -13.23 4.92
CA GLU A 535 -19.01 -13.56 5.71
C GLU A 535 -19.09 -14.97 6.29
N GLN A 536 -20.23 -15.34 6.89
CA GLN A 536 -20.48 -16.71 7.38
C GLN A 536 -20.31 -17.74 6.26
N LEU A 537 -20.96 -17.55 5.11
CA LEU A 537 -20.85 -18.48 3.97
C LEU A 537 -19.40 -18.63 3.47
N ASN A 538 -18.65 -17.53 3.43
CA ASN A 538 -17.24 -17.55 3.03
C ASN A 538 -16.40 -18.35 4.04
N LYS A 539 -16.55 -18.05 5.34
CA LYS A 539 -15.84 -18.77 6.42
C LYS A 539 -16.19 -20.26 6.42
N THR A 540 -17.46 -20.61 6.32
CA THR A 540 -17.91 -22.01 6.25
C THR A 540 -17.21 -22.77 5.12
N SER A 541 -17.02 -22.14 3.96
CA SER A 541 -16.32 -22.78 2.84
C SER A 541 -14.80 -22.87 3.07
N ILE A 542 -14.15 -21.80 3.51
CA ILE A 542 -12.68 -21.76 3.73
C ILE A 542 -12.25 -22.71 4.84
N LEU A 543 -13.02 -22.75 5.93
CA LEU A 543 -12.72 -23.51 7.15
C LEU A 543 -13.19 -24.97 7.08
N SER A 544 -13.75 -25.41 5.96
CA SER A 544 -14.36 -26.74 5.80
C SER A 544 -13.37 -27.91 5.86
N SER A 545 -12.10 -27.71 5.51
CA SER A 545 -11.11 -28.78 5.41
C SER A 545 -10.15 -28.78 6.59
N GLU A 546 -10.33 -29.73 7.51
CA GLU A 546 -9.43 -29.92 8.67
C GLU A 546 -7.97 -30.14 8.24
N ASN A 547 -7.74 -30.86 7.13
CA ASN A 547 -6.39 -31.06 6.58
C ASN A 547 -5.73 -29.75 6.14
N PHE A 548 -6.50 -28.85 5.52
CA PHE A 548 -6.01 -27.54 5.11
C PHE A 548 -5.67 -26.67 6.34
N ILE A 549 -6.58 -26.62 7.32
CA ILE A 549 -6.35 -25.89 8.58
C ILE A 549 -5.12 -26.44 9.31
N GLY A 550 -5.02 -27.77 9.45
CA GLY A 550 -3.88 -28.42 10.07
C GLY A 550 -2.56 -28.10 9.36
N TYR A 551 -2.58 -28.00 8.03
CA TYR A 551 -1.42 -27.56 7.25
C TYR A 551 -1.03 -26.10 7.55
N LEU A 552 -2.00 -25.17 7.60
CA LEU A 552 -1.75 -23.77 7.96
C LEU A 552 -1.21 -23.62 9.38
N VAL A 553 -1.79 -24.34 10.35
CA VAL A 553 -1.34 -24.33 11.75
C VAL A 553 0.08 -24.88 11.87
N ASN A 554 0.45 -25.87 11.06
CA ASN A 554 1.84 -26.36 11.01
C ASN A 554 2.80 -25.32 10.42
N ILE A 555 2.44 -24.62 9.33
CA ILE A 555 3.24 -23.51 8.79
C ILE A 555 3.44 -22.42 9.85
N PHE A 556 2.36 -22.05 10.54
CA PHE A 556 2.37 -21.09 11.63
C PHE A 556 3.35 -21.52 12.74
N ALA A 557 3.16 -22.72 13.28
CA ALA A 557 3.97 -23.21 14.39
C ALA A 557 5.46 -23.34 14.03
N LEU A 558 5.78 -23.82 12.82
CA LEU A 558 7.16 -23.93 12.36
C LEU A 558 7.85 -22.57 12.26
N ASN A 559 7.17 -21.56 11.70
CA ASN A 559 7.74 -20.22 11.57
C ASN A 559 7.86 -19.51 12.94
N ALA A 560 6.85 -19.65 13.80
CA ALA A 560 6.87 -19.10 15.16
C ALA A 560 8.03 -19.68 15.99
N LEU A 561 8.21 -21.00 15.99
CA LEU A 561 9.28 -21.66 16.76
C LEU A 561 10.68 -21.36 16.23
N ARG A 562 10.82 -21.14 14.91
CA ARG A 562 12.10 -20.82 14.27
C ARG A 562 12.40 -19.32 14.26
N ASN A 563 11.45 -18.48 14.68
CA ASN A 563 11.50 -17.03 14.55
C ASN A 563 11.79 -16.58 13.09
N THR A 564 11.14 -17.24 12.12
CA THR A 564 11.26 -16.94 10.69
C THR A 564 9.92 -16.47 10.12
N GLY A 565 9.94 -15.87 8.92
CA GLY A 565 8.72 -15.59 8.16
C GLY A 565 7.71 -14.71 8.90
N SER A 566 8.14 -13.66 9.60
CA SER A 566 7.26 -12.84 10.45
C SER A 566 6.05 -12.26 9.71
N LEU A 567 6.18 -11.94 8.41
CA LEU A 567 5.04 -11.55 7.56
C LEU A 567 4.03 -12.69 7.39
N VAL A 568 4.51 -13.91 7.15
CA VAL A 568 3.66 -15.12 7.07
C VAL A 568 2.97 -15.36 8.40
N VAL A 569 3.71 -15.30 9.51
CA VAL A 569 3.15 -15.42 10.87
C VAL A 569 2.08 -14.36 11.11
N SER A 570 2.32 -13.10 10.75
CA SER A 570 1.32 -12.03 10.87
C SER A 570 0.04 -12.35 10.10
N SER A 571 0.15 -12.77 8.83
CA SER A 571 -1.03 -13.12 8.03
C SER A 571 -1.78 -14.36 8.53
N LEU A 572 -1.08 -15.32 9.14
CA LEU A 572 -1.68 -16.49 9.77
C LEU A 572 -2.33 -16.15 11.11
N LEU A 573 -1.78 -15.20 11.86
CA LEU A 573 -2.44 -14.67 13.06
C LEU A 573 -3.73 -13.92 12.71
N ASP A 574 -3.75 -13.15 11.61
CA ASP A 574 -4.98 -12.54 11.10
C ASP A 574 -6.02 -13.62 10.74
N PHE A 575 -5.60 -14.67 10.02
CA PHE A 575 -6.46 -15.82 9.70
C PHE A 575 -7.07 -16.46 10.96
N LEU A 576 -6.25 -16.76 11.96
CA LEU A 576 -6.70 -17.32 13.23
C LEU A 576 -7.60 -16.34 14.01
N THR A 577 -7.27 -15.05 13.99
CA THR A 577 -8.08 -14.01 14.63
C THR A 577 -9.48 -13.97 14.01
N PHE A 578 -9.59 -14.02 12.68
CA PHE A 578 -10.87 -14.04 12.01
C PHE A 578 -11.65 -15.35 12.22
N ALA A 579 -10.95 -16.46 12.46
CA ALA A 579 -11.58 -17.75 12.68
C ALA A 579 -12.11 -17.93 14.11
N ILE A 580 -11.30 -17.60 15.13
CA ILE A 580 -11.55 -18.02 16.52
C ILE A 580 -11.52 -16.89 17.56
N CYS A 581 -11.26 -15.63 17.18
CA CYS A 581 -11.23 -14.52 18.13
C CYS A 581 -12.48 -13.63 18.04
N MET A 582 -13.06 -13.31 19.20
CA MET A 582 -14.13 -12.32 19.30
C MET A 582 -13.64 -10.94 18.85
N PRO A 583 -14.47 -10.17 18.11
CA PRO A 583 -15.87 -10.45 17.72
C PRO A 583 -16.02 -11.23 16.39
N PHE A 584 -14.93 -11.66 15.76
CA PHE A 584 -14.96 -12.29 14.44
C PHE A 584 -15.40 -13.75 14.47
N SER A 585 -15.16 -14.47 15.56
CA SER A 585 -15.56 -15.87 15.72
C SER A 585 -17.07 -16.08 15.69
N GLU A 586 -17.89 -15.07 16.00
CA GLU A 586 -19.35 -15.17 15.97
C GLU A 586 -19.92 -15.49 14.57
N THR A 587 -19.13 -15.27 13.51
CA THR A 587 -19.50 -15.60 12.13
C THR A 587 -18.87 -16.91 11.63
N SER A 588 -18.16 -17.64 12.50
CA SER A 588 -17.64 -18.98 12.22
C SER A 588 -18.67 -20.04 12.64
N ASP A 589 -18.76 -21.14 11.89
CA ASP A 589 -19.59 -22.28 12.27
C ASP A 589 -19.03 -22.96 13.54
N GLY A 590 -19.91 -23.38 14.46
CA GLY A 590 -19.50 -23.93 15.76
C GLY A 590 -18.63 -25.18 15.66
N ALA A 591 -18.96 -26.13 14.78
CA ALA A 591 -18.16 -27.35 14.63
C ALA A 591 -16.77 -27.06 14.02
N GLN A 592 -16.70 -26.09 13.11
CA GLN A 592 -15.44 -25.63 12.54
C GLN A 592 -14.60 -24.86 13.56
N PHE A 593 -15.23 -24.01 14.37
CA PHE A 593 -14.61 -23.30 15.47
C PHE A 593 -13.92 -24.27 16.43
N ASP A 594 -14.64 -25.28 16.93
CA ASP A 594 -14.11 -26.29 17.85
C ASP A 594 -12.94 -27.07 17.25
N SER A 595 -13.05 -27.44 15.96
CA SER A 595 -11.99 -28.16 15.23
C SER A 595 -10.71 -27.34 15.12
N ILE A 596 -10.82 -26.06 14.73
CA ILE A 596 -9.66 -25.15 14.63
C ILE A 596 -9.05 -24.92 16.01
N LEU A 597 -9.89 -24.66 17.01
CA LEU A 597 -9.44 -24.42 18.38
C LEU A 597 -8.61 -25.61 18.91
N LYS A 598 -9.07 -26.84 18.67
CA LYS A 598 -8.35 -28.08 19.01
C LYS A 598 -7.04 -28.25 18.25
N LEU A 599 -6.96 -27.86 16.98
CA LEU A 599 -5.73 -27.92 16.20
C LEU A 599 -4.69 -26.91 16.71
N VAL A 600 -5.14 -25.69 17.02
CA VAL A 600 -4.27 -24.62 17.52
C VAL A 600 -3.81 -24.90 18.95
N SER A 601 -4.67 -25.43 19.83
CA SER A 601 -4.32 -25.76 21.22
C SER A 601 -3.18 -26.77 21.31
N LYS A 602 -3.17 -27.80 20.45
CA LYS A 602 -2.06 -28.77 20.32
C LYS A 602 -0.71 -28.14 19.96
N ARG A 603 -0.72 -26.95 19.37
CA ARG A 603 0.48 -26.16 19.01
C ARG A 603 0.60 -24.88 19.85
N GLY A 604 -0.20 -24.73 20.90
CA GLY A 604 -0.32 -23.48 21.66
C GLY A 604 0.99 -23.00 22.27
N ARG A 605 1.93 -23.91 22.57
CA ARG A 605 3.28 -23.56 23.03
C ARG A 605 4.04 -22.63 22.07
N ALA A 606 3.77 -22.73 20.76
CA ALA A 606 4.42 -21.89 19.75
C ALA A 606 4.05 -20.40 19.88
N LEU A 607 2.86 -20.08 20.42
CA LEU A 607 2.42 -18.70 20.64
C LEU A 607 3.30 -17.97 21.64
N PHE A 608 3.85 -18.65 22.65
CA PHE A 608 4.70 -18.01 23.66
C PHE A 608 5.99 -17.43 23.04
N LYS A 609 6.54 -18.05 21.99
CA LYS A 609 7.70 -17.50 21.25
C LYS A 609 7.38 -16.19 20.51
N LEU A 610 6.12 -15.93 20.22
CA LEU A 610 5.70 -14.72 19.53
C LEU A 610 5.60 -13.51 20.46
N PHE A 611 5.53 -13.70 21.78
CA PHE A 611 5.52 -12.59 22.72
C PHE A 611 6.86 -11.85 22.78
N ASP A 612 7.97 -12.51 22.44
CA ASP A 612 9.30 -11.88 22.29
C ASP A 612 9.52 -11.26 20.91
N ASN A 613 8.53 -11.30 20.01
CA ASN A 613 8.73 -10.80 18.67
C ASN A 613 8.89 -9.26 18.65
N PRO A 614 9.84 -8.70 17.87
CA PRO A 614 10.00 -7.25 17.74
C PRO A 614 8.77 -6.51 17.18
N SER A 615 7.83 -7.24 16.57
CA SER A 615 6.60 -6.67 16.02
C SER A 615 5.44 -6.77 17.00
N MET A 616 4.99 -5.60 17.49
CA MET A 616 3.84 -5.51 18.39
C MET A 616 2.55 -6.05 17.77
N THR A 617 2.40 -5.99 16.45
CA THR A 617 1.27 -6.59 15.72
C THR A 617 1.23 -8.10 15.90
N ILE A 618 2.39 -8.75 15.84
CA ILE A 618 2.52 -10.20 16.07
C ILE A 618 2.23 -10.53 17.54
N VAL A 619 2.77 -9.75 18.48
CA VAL A 619 2.50 -9.90 19.92
C VAL A 619 1.00 -9.77 20.21
N LYS A 620 0.33 -8.75 19.64
CA LYS A 620 -1.13 -8.53 19.76
C LYS A 620 -1.91 -9.70 19.18
N GLY A 621 -1.60 -10.14 17.96
CA GLY A 621 -2.29 -11.27 17.31
C GLY A 621 -2.13 -12.57 18.11
N ALA A 622 -0.92 -12.87 18.57
CA ALA A 622 -0.66 -14.04 19.41
C ALA A 622 -1.43 -13.97 20.74
N GLY A 623 -1.52 -12.78 21.35
CA GLY A 623 -2.28 -12.57 22.57
C GLY A 623 -3.78 -12.72 22.40
N LEU A 624 -4.35 -12.28 21.27
CA LEU A 624 -5.77 -12.48 20.95
C LEU A 624 -6.10 -13.97 20.80
N VAL A 625 -5.26 -14.71 20.06
CA VAL A 625 -5.40 -16.15 19.89
C VAL A 625 -5.24 -16.87 21.23
N MET A 626 -4.25 -16.51 22.04
CA MET A 626 -4.03 -17.11 23.36
C MET A 626 -5.21 -16.87 24.31
N ARG A 627 -5.82 -15.67 24.27
CA ARG A 627 -7.03 -15.37 25.04
C ARG A 627 -8.16 -16.32 24.66
N SER A 628 -8.47 -16.43 23.36
CA SER A 628 -9.49 -17.35 22.86
C SER A 628 -9.22 -18.81 23.23
N LEU A 629 -7.97 -19.26 23.21
CA LEU A 629 -7.63 -20.62 23.63
C LEU A 629 -7.93 -20.88 25.11
N ILE A 630 -7.70 -19.90 25.99
CA ILE A 630 -7.93 -20.11 27.43
C ILE A 630 -9.41 -20.02 27.78
N ASP A 631 -10.14 -19.13 27.10
CA ASP A 631 -11.57 -18.91 27.35
C ASP A 631 -12.43 -20.07 26.82
N GLU A 632 -12.05 -20.68 25.68
CA GLU A 632 -12.93 -21.57 24.91
C GLU A 632 -12.45 -23.03 24.86
N CYS A 633 -11.19 -23.35 25.22
CA CYS A 633 -10.74 -24.74 25.29
C CYS A 633 -11.27 -25.47 26.55
N ASP A 634 -11.18 -26.79 26.51
CA ASP A 634 -11.41 -27.63 27.68
C ASP A 634 -10.40 -27.34 28.81
N GLU A 635 -10.84 -27.60 30.05
CA GLU A 635 -10.11 -27.24 31.27
C GLU A 635 -8.70 -27.85 31.33
N GLU A 636 -8.51 -29.05 30.76
CA GLU A 636 -7.20 -29.71 30.70
C GLU A 636 -6.20 -28.89 29.86
N HIS A 637 -6.54 -28.58 28.60
CA HIS A 637 -5.68 -27.80 27.72
C HIS A 637 -5.50 -26.37 28.22
N ALA A 638 -6.55 -25.73 28.74
CA ALA A 638 -6.46 -24.40 29.33
C ALA A 638 -5.49 -24.38 30.52
N SER A 639 -5.55 -25.36 31.42
CA SER A 639 -4.65 -25.47 32.57
C SER A 639 -3.19 -25.67 32.14
N GLN A 640 -2.95 -26.49 31.11
CA GLN A 640 -1.61 -26.65 30.53
C GLN A 640 -1.06 -25.32 29.97
N LEU A 641 -1.87 -24.55 29.24
CA LEU A 641 -1.46 -23.24 28.70
C LEU A 641 -1.20 -22.22 29.82
N LYS A 642 -2.00 -22.21 30.88
CA LYS A 642 -1.78 -21.37 32.07
C LYS A 642 -0.44 -21.68 32.72
N MET A 643 -0.10 -22.95 32.90
CA MET A 643 1.21 -23.36 33.43
C MET A 643 2.36 -23.00 32.48
N LEU A 644 2.16 -23.16 31.18
CA LEU A 644 3.16 -22.77 30.19
C LEU A 644 3.47 -21.27 30.24
N SER A 645 2.48 -20.41 30.52
CA SER A 645 2.68 -18.97 30.66
C SER A 645 3.71 -18.61 31.74
N LEU A 646 3.77 -19.40 32.82
CA LEU A 646 4.76 -19.26 33.89
C LEU A 646 6.13 -19.78 33.43
N THR A 647 6.17 -20.98 32.85
CA THR A 647 7.43 -21.63 32.46
C THR A 647 8.16 -20.97 31.28
N GLU A 648 7.42 -20.39 30.33
CA GLU A 648 8.00 -19.65 29.19
C GLU A 648 8.27 -18.18 29.54
N GLY A 649 7.97 -17.73 30.76
CA GLY A 649 8.22 -16.35 31.22
C GLY A 649 7.26 -15.28 30.69
N ALA A 650 6.31 -15.66 29.83
CA ALA A 650 5.33 -14.74 29.24
C ALA A 650 4.44 -14.05 30.30
N PHE A 651 4.14 -14.72 31.41
CA PHE A 651 3.40 -14.14 32.51
C PHE A 651 4.09 -12.88 33.05
N LEU A 652 5.40 -12.93 33.30
CA LEU A 652 6.15 -11.77 33.82
C LEU A 652 6.25 -10.66 32.78
N GLN A 653 6.46 -11.01 31.51
CA GLN A 653 6.53 -10.05 30.41
C GLN A 653 5.22 -9.26 30.26
N HIS A 654 4.09 -9.96 30.20
CA HIS A 654 2.78 -9.31 30.09
C HIS A 654 2.36 -8.61 31.38
N LEU A 655 2.81 -9.05 32.56
CA LEU A 655 2.59 -8.34 33.82
C LEU A 655 3.29 -6.97 33.79
N LEU A 656 4.55 -6.93 33.35
CA LEU A 656 5.29 -5.69 33.17
C LEU A 656 4.56 -4.76 32.20
N TYR A 657 4.12 -5.30 31.06
CA TYR A 657 3.42 -4.53 30.05
C TYR A 657 2.07 -3.98 30.56
N ALA A 658 1.30 -4.80 31.26
CA ALA A 658 0.00 -4.46 31.86
C ALA A 658 0.06 -3.33 32.89
N LEU A 659 1.14 -3.29 33.68
CA LEU A 659 1.34 -2.35 34.78
C LEU A 659 2.02 -1.04 34.35
N PHE A 660 3.05 -1.12 33.50
CA PHE A 660 3.98 0.00 33.32
C PHE A 660 3.91 0.70 31.97
N VAL A 661 3.21 0.14 30.97
CA VAL A 661 3.07 0.82 29.67
C VAL A 661 2.24 2.09 29.83
N ARG A 662 2.90 3.22 29.60
CA ARG A 662 2.31 4.57 29.52
C ARG A 662 2.42 5.02 28.07
N SER A 663 1.30 5.05 27.37
CA SER A 663 1.23 5.51 25.99
C SER A 663 -0.12 6.16 25.72
N ASN A 664 -0.13 7.16 24.85
CA ASN A 664 -1.36 7.74 24.32
C ASN A 664 -1.82 7.03 23.03
N ASP A 665 -1.00 6.13 22.49
CA ASP A 665 -1.30 5.34 21.29
C ASP A 665 -2.30 4.23 21.60
N THR A 666 -3.37 4.18 20.80
CA THR A 666 -4.43 3.17 20.91
C THR A 666 -3.90 1.75 20.77
N ARG A 667 -2.83 1.50 20.01
CA ARG A 667 -2.25 0.16 19.83
C ARG A 667 -1.57 -0.35 21.09
N ASN A 668 -0.72 0.47 21.69
CA ASN A 668 -0.09 0.16 22.98
C ASN A 668 -1.14 0.03 24.09
N LEU A 669 -2.15 0.89 24.09
CA LEU A 669 -3.27 0.82 25.02
C LEU A 669 -4.07 -0.48 24.85
N ALA A 670 -4.31 -0.91 23.61
CA ALA A 670 -4.95 -2.19 23.28
C ALA A 670 -4.09 -3.39 23.72
N CYS A 671 -2.77 -3.38 23.45
CA CYS A 671 -1.86 -4.43 23.91
C CYS A 671 -1.77 -4.48 25.44
N ARG A 672 -1.83 -3.31 26.11
CA ARG A 672 -1.86 -3.23 27.58
C ARG A 672 -3.14 -3.81 28.14
N GLN A 673 -4.29 -3.49 27.54
CA GLN A 673 -5.56 -4.10 27.92
C GLN A 673 -5.55 -5.61 27.69
N LEU A 674 -5.05 -6.07 26.55
CA LEU A 674 -4.91 -7.49 26.24
C LEU A 674 -4.00 -8.20 27.25
N SER A 675 -2.87 -7.59 27.60
CA SER A 675 -1.96 -8.12 28.62
C SER A 675 -2.65 -8.24 29.98
N ARG A 676 -3.48 -7.26 30.38
CA ARG A 676 -4.29 -7.35 31.62
C ARG A 676 -5.28 -8.50 31.58
N GLN A 677 -5.95 -8.70 30.43
CA GLN A 677 -6.86 -9.83 30.25
C GLN A 677 -6.12 -11.16 30.35
N LEU A 678 -4.97 -11.30 29.67
CA LEU A 678 -4.15 -12.52 29.74
C LEU A 678 -3.68 -12.81 31.16
N ILE A 679 -3.21 -11.81 31.92
CA ILE A 679 -2.82 -12.00 33.32
C ILE A 679 -4.00 -12.47 34.18
N ALA A 680 -5.19 -11.88 34.00
CA ALA A 680 -6.39 -12.31 34.70
C ALA A 680 -6.73 -13.77 34.38
N LEU A 681 -6.69 -14.16 33.10
CA LEU A 681 -6.98 -15.52 32.66
C LEU A 681 -5.94 -16.54 33.12
N TRP A 682 -4.65 -16.19 33.06
CA TRP A 682 -3.57 -17.07 33.52
C TRP A 682 -3.57 -17.27 35.04
N SER A 683 -4.03 -16.27 35.80
CA SER A 683 -4.13 -16.35 37.26
C SER A 683 -5.42 -17.01 37.74
N PHE A 684 -6.47 -17.05 36.90
CA PHE A 684 -7.76 -17.63 37.27
C PHE A 684 -7.66 -19.14 37.53
N ASN A 685 -8.01 -19.55 38.74
CA ASN A 685 -7.91 -20.92 39.23
C ASN A 685 -6.50 -21.53 39.07
N ASN A 686 -5.45 -20.75 39.31
CA ASN A 686 -4.06 -21.16 39.17
C ASN A 686 -3.25 -20.79 40.44
N PRO A 687 -3.04 -21.72 41.38
CA PRO A 687 -2.38 -21.42 42.64
C PRO A 687 -0.90 -21.04 42.46
N GLU A 688 -0.20 -21.60 41.48
CA GLU A 688 1.20 -21.28 41.18
C GLU A 688 1.37 -19.84 40.69
N ALA A 689 0.44 -19.36 39.86
CA ALA A 689 0.43 -17.96 39.42
C ALA A 689 0.14 -17.01 40.59
N MET A 690 -0.80 -17.37 41.47
CA MET A 690 -1.12 -16.56 42.66
C MET A 690 0.03 -16.51 43.65
N ASP A 691 0.72 -17.63 43.89
CA ASP A 691 1.92 -17.67 44.72
C ASP A 691 3.05 -16.80 44.13
N LEU A 692 3.23 -16.83 42.80
CA LEU A 692 4.17 -15.94 42.13
C LEU A 692 3.81 -14.46 42.34
N LEU A 693 2.55 -14.06 42.17
CA LEU A 693 2.10 -12.68 42.41
C LEU A 693 2.32 -12.24 43.86
N ASN A 694 2.05 -13.11 44.83
CA ASN A 694 2.28 -12.86 46.26
C ASN A 694 3.77 -12.66 46.61
N ARG A 695 4.67 -13.29 45.84
CA ARG A 695 6.12 -13.10 45.98
C ARG A 695 6.62 -11.83 45.30
N ILE A 696 5.97 -11.38 44.21
CA ILE A 696 6.37 -10.19 43.45
C ILE A 696 5.93 -8.90 44.13
N PHE A 697 4.70 -8.85 44.65
CA PHE A 697 4.15 -7.61 45.20
C PHE A 697 4.43 -7.45 46.69
N PRO A 698 4.69 -6.21 47.17
CA PRO A 698 4.80 -5.95 48.60
C PRO A 698 3.51 -6.35 49.35
N LYS A 699 3.64 -6.94 50.55
CA LYS A 699 2.49 -7.41 51.36
C LYS A 699 1.41 -6.35 51.57
N GLY A 700 1.79 -5.08 51.74
CA GLY A 700 0.84 -3.98 51.89
C GLY A 700 -0.01 -3.71 50.63
N LEU A 701 0.57 -3.90 49.43
CA LEU A 701 -0.16 -3.79 48.17
C LEU A 701 -1.08 -4.99 47.96
N VAL A 702 -0.63 -6.20 48.29
CA VAL A 702 -1.46 -7.42 48.24
C VAL A 702 -2.69 -7.24 49.13
N ALA A 703 -2.50 -6.83 50.38
CA ALA A 703 -3.61 -6.56 51.31
C ALA A 703 -4.56 -5.46 50.79
N TYR A 704 -4.05 -4.46 50.06
CA TYR A 704 -4.88 -3.46 49.40
C TYR A 704 -5.67 -4.04 48.21
N LEU A 705 -5.06 -4.90 47.38
CA LEU A 705 -5.72 -5.55 46.24
C LEU A 705 -6.78 -6.58 46.65
N GLU A 706 -6.61 -7.21 47.82
CA GLU A 706 -7.60 -8.10 48.45
C GLU A 706 -8.76 -7.33 49.10
N SER A 707 -8.67 -6.00 49.19
CA SER A 707 -9.74 -5.17 49.74
C SER A 707 -11.00 -5.24 48.88
N THR A 708 -12.17 -5.25 49.53
CA THR A 708 -13.48 -5.16 48.88
C THR A 708 -13.84 -3.75 48.41
N VAL A 709 -12.98 -2.76 48.66
CA VAL A 709 -13.19 -1.37 48.23
C VAL A 709 -13.13 -1.29 46.71
N LYS A 710 -14.20 -0.81 46.09
CA LYS A 710 -14.24 -0.65 44.63
C LYS A 710 -13.21 0.39 44.16
N PRO A 711 -12.33 0.05 43.21
CA PRO A 711 -11.37 1.01 42.67
C PRO A 711 -12.09 2.08 41.85
N ASN A 712 -11.67 3.35 42.01
CA ASN A 712 -12.18 4.48 41.23
C ASN A 712 -11.55 4.51 39.82
N VAL A 713 -11.83 3.50 38.98
CA VAL A 713 -11.29 3.44 37.62
C VAL A 713 -12.39 3.15 36.61
N ILE A 714 -12.63 4.10 35.70
CA ILE A 714 -13.45 3.90 34.50
C ILE A 714 -12.53 3.25 33.46
N SER A 715 -12.70 1.94 33.22
CA SER A 715 -11.95 1.22 32.19
C SER A 715 -12.52 1.52 30.80
N ARG A 716 -11.69 2.05 29.90
CA ARG A 716 -12.05 2.21 28.48
C ARG A 716 -11.63 0.96 27.72
N ASN A 717 -12.50 0.46 26.84
CA ASN A 717 -12.17 -0.64 25.93
C ASN A 717 -11.42 -0.08 24.70
N HIS A 718 -10.21 -0.56 24.48
CA HIS A 718 -9.31 -0.22 23.38
C HIS A 718 -9.17 -1.35 22.35
N LEU A 719 -9.74 -2.53 22.61
CA LEU A 719 -9.81 -3.61 21.62
C LEU A 719 -10.93 -3.31 20.61
N GLU A 720 -10.82 -3.92 19.42
CA GLU A 720 -11.81 -3.75 18.37
C GLU A 720 -13.19 -4.19 18.85
N ASN A 721 -14.15 -3.26 18.77
CA ASN A 721 -15.53 -3.51 19.07
C ASN A 721 -16.33 -3.48 17.76
N ARG A 722 -16.76 -4.66 17.31
CA ARG A 722 -17.62 -4.84 16.14
C ARG A 722 -18.94 -5.43 16.61
N ASP A 723 -20.02 -4.69 16.39
CA ASP A 723 -21.37 -5.13 16.73
C ASP A 723 -21.98 -5.89 15.54
N ASN A 724 -21.86 -7.22 15.55
CA ASN A 724 -22.37 -8.06 14.49
C ASN A 724 -23.91 -8.07 14.43
N MET A 725 -24.59 -7.86 15.57
CA MET A 725 -26.04 -7.77 15.61
C MET A 725 -26.51 -6.52 14.87
N LYS A 726 -25.90 -5.37 15.16
CA LYS A 726 -26.18 -4.13 14.45
C LYS A 726 -25.90 -4.25 12.94
N LEU A 727 -24.79 -4.87 12.56
CA LEU A 727 -24.48 -5.09 11.13
C LEU A 727 -25.52 -5.97 10.42
N ALA A 728 -26.07 -6.97 11.11
CA ALA A 728 -27.14 -7.81 10.58
C ALA A 728 -28.47 -7.04 10.45
N GLU A 729 -28.82 -6.22 11.45
CA GLU A 729 -30.00 -5.34 11.42
C GLU A 729 -29.92 -4.31 10.30
N ASP A 730 -28.79 -3.61 10.19
CA ASP A 730 -28.53 -2.62 9.13
C ASP A 730 -28.69 -3.27 7.75
N HIS A 731 -28.13 -4.46 7.55
CA HIS A 731 -28.26 -5.19 6.29
C HIS A 731 -29.71 -5.63 5.98
N PHE A 732 -30.45 -6.10 6.98
CA PHE A 732 -31.86 -6.45 6.82
C PHE A 732 -32.70 -5.23 6.42
N ASN A 733 -32.45 -4.10 7.07
CA ASN A 733 -33.11 -2.83 6.77
C ASN A 733 -32.78 -2.34 5.35
N GLU A 734 -31.52 -2.46 4.91
CA GLU A 734 -31.13 -2.16 3.51
C GLU A 734 -31.90 -3.02 2.51
N ILE A 735 -32.06 -4.33 2.74
CA ILE A 735 -32.81 -5.23 1.85
C ILE A 735 -34.29 -4.83 1.80
N GLN A 736 -34.91 -4.55 2.95
CA GLN A 736 -36.29 -4.08 3.04
C GLN A 736 -36.49 -2.78 2.27
N ALA A 737 -35.58 -1.81 2.44
CA ALA A 737 -35.62 -0.54 1.72
C ALA A 737 -35.52 -0.75 0.20
N LYS A 738 -34.60 -1.59 -0.28
CA LYS A 738 -34.46 -1.90 -1.72
C LYS A 738 -35.70 -2.59 -2.28
N ARG A 739 -36.30 -3.52 -1.53
CA ARG A 739 -37.55 -4.19 -1.94
C ARG A 739 -38.68 -3.18 -2.12
N ASN A 740 -38.85 -2.27 -1.15
CA ASN A 740 -39.86 -1.22 -1.21
C ASN A 740 -39.62 -0.25 -2.38
N GLU A 741 -38.36 0.12 -2.65
CA GLU A 741 -38.00 0.95 -3.79
C GLU A 741 -38.30 0.25 -5.13
N THR A 742 -37.96 -1.04 -5.27
CA THR A 742 -38.28 -1.80 -6.49
C THR A 742 -39.79 -1.95 -6.72
N LEU A 743 -40.57 -2.12 -5.65
CA LEU A 743 -42.03 -2.14 -5.74
C LEU A 743 -42.57 -0.78 -6.21
N TYR A 744 -42.06 0.31 -5.64
CA TYR A 744 -42.43 1.67 -6.05
C TYR A 744 -42.10 1.97 -7.53
N VAL A 745 -40.90 1.59 -8.00
CA VAL A 745 -40.51 1.75 -9.41
C VAL A 745 -41.35 0.87 -10.34
N LEU A 746 -41.73 -0.33 -9.90
CA LEU A 746 -42.61 -1.21 -10.66
C LEU A 746 -44.02 -0.62 -10.75
N GLU A 747 -44.56 -0.10 -9.65
CA GLU A 747 -45.83 0.61 -9.60
C GLU A 747 -45.84 1.82 -10.52
N ASP A 748 -44.79 2.66 -10.50
CA ASP A 748 -44.66 3.82 -11.38
C ASP A 748 -44.61 3.41 -12.87
N LYS A 749 -43.86 2.36 -13.21
CA LYS A 749 -43.83 1.80 -14.58
C LYS A 749 -45.18 1.22 -15.01
N ILE A 750 -45.87 0.51 -14.12
CA ILE A 750 -47.22 -0.01 -14.38
C ILE A 750 -48.19 1.16 -14.58
N ASN A 751 -48.13 2.19 -13.75
CA ASN A 751 -48.97 3.39 -13.87
C ASN A 751 -48.68 4.17 -15.15
N SER A 752 -47.42 4.28 -15.57
CA SER A 752 -47.01 4.90 -16.84
C SER A 752 -47.49 4.10 -18.06
N LEU A 753 -47.34 2.77 -18.04
CA LEU A 753 -47.90 1.89 -19.08
C LEU A 753 -49.42 2.02 -19.13
N LEU A 754 -50.11 1.92 -17.98
CA LEU A 754 -51.56 2.06 -17.90
C LEU A 754 -52.03 3.44 -18.32
N SER A 755 -51.26 4.51 -18.08
CA SER A 755 -51.51 5.85 -18.63
C SER A 755 -51.58 5.81 -20.15
N HIS A 756 -50.60 5.20 -20.81
CA HIS A 756 -50.56 5.09 -22.28
C HIS A 756 -51.77 4.32 -22.83
N TRP A 757 -52.22 3.26 -22.15
CA TRP A 757 -53.43 2.52 -22.50
C TRP A 757 -54.72 3.31 -22.22
N ARG A 758 -54.79 4.03 -21.08
CA ARG A 758 -55.95 4.87 -20.72
C ARG A 758 -56.16 6.02 -21.70
N THR A 759 -55.09 6.63 -22.23
CA THR A 759 -55.17 7.66 -23.28
C THR A 759 -55.65 7.08 -24.63
N ARG A 760 -55.33 5.82 -24.93
CA ARG A 760 -55.73 5.16 -26.19
C ARG A 760 -57.19 4.67 -26.19
N TYR A 761 -57.74 4.34 -25.02
CA TYR A 761 -59.09 3.76 -24.88
C TYR A 761 -60.10 4.68 -24.17
N GLY A 762 -59.78 5.96 -23.96
CA GLY A 762 -60.77 6.96 -23.52
C GLY A 762 -61.29 6.79 -22.09
N VAL A 763 -60.49 6.26 -21.18
CA VAL A 763 -60.87 6.15 -19.75
C VAL A 763 -60.34 7.37 -18.98
N PRO A 764 -61.19 8.11 -18.24
CA PRO A 764 -60.79 9.36 -17.60
C PRO A 764 -59.74 9.14 -16.49
N LEU A 765 -58.77 10.06 -16.41
CA LEU A 765 -57.77 10.12 -15.34
C LEU A 765 -58.46 10.58 -14.05
N LYS A 766 -58.33 9.79 -12.98
CA LYS A 766 -58.62 10.24 -11.61
C LYS A 766 -57.35 10.76 -10.96
#